data_AF-A0AA40C957-F1
#
_entry.id   AF-A0AA40C957-F1
#
_cell.length_a   1.000
_cell.length_b   1.000
_cell.length_c   1.000
_cell.angle_alpha   90.00
_cell.angle_beta   90.00
_cell.angle_gamma   90.00
#
_symmetry.space_group_name_H-M   'P 1'
#
loop_
_entity.id
_entity.type
_entity.pdbx_description
1 polymer ?
#
loop_
_entity_poly.entity_id
_entity_poly.type
_entity_poly.pdbx_seq_one_letter_code
_entity_poly.pdbx_strand_id
1 'polypeptide(L)'
;MASARDLELFKKATQLVYGPVHHLSEQAAEAWTPPDNPGAGGHRGRYLWTDAFGVINFLTLSKETCSSAYLILAKRLASTVHTVLGGTRDGTARLPLATEAEPLKGGLRIGKAEAHGSDGDGQYHHYLTLWMFALNRLALATGEGEYNQLAVQLAKAIHPRFVISRGPRDRLRMVWKVSADLERVLVPSEGHLDAATGFVVYRLLQRATEHFDRSSNGSISSSSGILDGEIAEYRELMGREGKMRAGHDPLDLGMGLWMCHFFKDEQWARDIGSQSLAMARLVFDENSGLLGRDASRRLAFREFGACLGIRCYGADEGLEAQVRNVMRFWQTCLESTDDDLRPISLVMYAAALVPGGQLHSQIIPPTTSFPAIFARGGTSNGLVILGEHLPPIDEWHRDGSLDMAGNCGNMSSVVGPISLDEGLVKLPRIEADRAHGFPTALVRVFNTNTSKVIHSRFRVAGNPPRYCAEGDYEMGGVPGKQSKIVLSFIKPGGAKTGRALPTGNPIDILTLSDGSAIQASLVDISNPGVFVRVSDLGIANPKTLDPPSVEADPKLKERLEQIRQAGAVMMGLNPKTESVPKIVLIFPPSYSPPSLDVNIRCLALSMGQAHKAVPLTLALCLGAAAQMPGTIPYQLSARGDNEGIVTIGHPSGKLDVGTTMTDGDIQSAELHRTARVLMKGVVFY
;
A
#
# COMPACT_ATOMS: atom_id res chain seq x y z
N MET A 1 0.52 -3.03 11.81
CA MET A 1 -0.61 -2.10 12.02
C MET A 1 -0.54 -1.60 13.44
N ALA A 2 -0.81 -0.32 13.63
CA ALA A 2 -0.93 0.28 14.95
C ALA A 2 -2.10 -0.31 15.74
N SER A 3 -2.07 -0.20 17.07
CA SER A 3 -3.25 -0.49 17.88
C SER A 3 -4.34 0.56 17.60
N ALA A 4 -5.62 0.20 17.75
CA ALA A 4 -6.73 1.13 17.54
C ALA A 4 -6.58 2.41 18.39
N ARG A 5 -6.10 2.24 19.63
CA ARG A 5 -5.82 3.34 20.56
C ARG A 5 -4.69 4.26 20.07
N ASP A 6 -3.58 3.69 19.61
CA ASP A 6 -2.46 4.49 19.11
C ASP A 6 -2.86 5.28 17.86
N LEU A 7 -3.66 4.68 16.98
CA LEU A 7 -4.17 5.35 15.79
C LEU A 7 -5.14 6.50 16.12
N GLU A 8 -5.96 6.36 17.17
CA GLU A 8 -6.83 7.43 17.65
C GLU A 8 -6.02 8.61 18.20
N LEU A 9 -5.01 8.33 19.04
CA LEU A 9 -4.11 9.36 19.58
C LEU A 9 -3.29 10.03 18.47
N PHE A 10 -2.84 9.26 17.48
CA PHE A 10 -2.16 9.76 16.30
C PHE A 10 -3.03 10.77 15.53
N LYS A 11 -4.29 10.39 15.28
CA LYS A 11 -5.27 11.27 14.61
C LYS A 11 -5.45 12.55 15.43
N LYS A 12 -5.78 12.42 16.72
CA LYS A 12 -5.95 13.58 17.61
C LYS A 12 -4.76 14.55 17.55
N ALA A 13 -3.53 14.04 17.65
CA ALA A 13 -2.32 14.87 17.58
C ALA A 13 -2.14 15.56 16.24
N THR A 14 -2.42 14.86 15.13
CA THR A 14 -2.35 15.44 13.77
C THR A 14 -3.40 16.52 13.57
N GLN A 15 -4.64 16.30 14.04
CA GLN A 15 -5.74 17.26 13.94
C GLN A 15 -5.49 18.54 14.76
N LEU A 16 -4.79 18.45 15.90
CA LEU A 16 -4.43 19.64 16.69
C LEU A 16 -3.50 20.61 15.95
N VAL A 17 -2.72 20.11 14.99
CA VAL A 17 -1.79 20.93 14.18
C VAL A 17 -2.45 21.37 12.86
N TYR A 18 -3.14 20.44 12.19
CA TYR A 18 -3.63 20.64 10.81
C TYR A 18 -5.14 20.88 10.68
N GLY A 19 -5.85 20.95 11.81
CA GLY A 19 -7.29 21.14 11.85
C GLY A 19 -8.09 19.85 11.59
N PRO A 20 -9.42 19.94 11.49
CA PRO A 20 -10.31 18.78 11.36
C PRO A 20 -10.21 18.15 9.96
N VAL A 21 -9.28 17.21 9.81
CA VAL A 21 -8.94 16.58 8.52
C VAL A 21 -9.40 15.13 8.37
N HIS A 22 -9.83 14.47 9.44
CA HIS A 22 -10.01 13.01 9.45
C HIS A 22 -11.27 12.47 8.75
N HIS A 23 -12.25 13.35 8.52
CA HIS A 23 -13.54 13.01 7.90
C HIS A 23 -13.74 13.70 6.55
N LEU A 24 -12.69 14.29 5.98
CA LEU A 24 -12.77 14.97 4.70
C LEU A 24 -12.96 13.95 3.57
N SER A 25 -13.88 14.26 2.65
CA SER A 25 -13.92 13.61 1.35
C SER A 25 -12.70 14.02 0.51
N GLU A 26 -12.43 13.31 -0.58
CA GLU A 26 -11.33 13.68 -1.50
C GLU A 26 -11.50 15.12 -2.02
N GLN A 27 -12.71 15.50 -2.44
CA GLN A 27 -13.02 16.86 -2.89
C GLN A 27 -12.78 17.91 -1.80
N ALA A 28 -13.15 17.62 -0.55
CA ALA A 28 -12.90 18.54 0.57
C ALA A 28 -11.41 18.61 0.92
N ALA A 29 -10.67 17.51 0.76
CA ALA A 29 -9.22 17.47 0.93
C ALA A 29 -8.50 18.27 -0.17
N GLU A 30 -9.00 18.30 -1.41
CA GLU A 30 -8.44 19.12 -2.49
C GLU A 30 -8.59 20.62 -2.21
N ALA A 31 -9.72 21.03 -1.63
CA ALA A 31 -9.99 22.41 -1.24
C ALA A 31 -9.30 22.81 0.09
N TRP A 32 -8.73 21.86 0.83
CA TRP A 32 -8.14 22.13 2.13
C TRP A 32 -6.86 22.97 2.01
N THR A 33 -6.71 23.87 2.98
CA THR A 33 -5.50 24.66 3.21
C THR A 33 -5.07 24.48 4.66
N PRO A 34 -3.78 24.19 4.93
CA PRO A 34 -3.25 24.09 6.28
C PRO A 34 -3.54 25.37 7.10
N PRO A 35 -3.86 25.27 8.41
CA PRO A 35 -4.13 26.45 9.23
C PRO A 35 -2.91 27.37 9.40
N ASP A 36 -3.14 28.69 9.42
CA ASP A 36 -2.09 29.70 9.56
C ASP A 36 -1.76 30.06 11.04
N ASN A 37 -2.64 29.74 12.00
CA ASN A 37 -2.42 30.04 13.44
C ASN A 37 -3.15 29.05 14.38
N PRO A 38 -2.47 28.40 15.35
CA PRO A 38 -1.01 28.31 15.45
C PRO A 38 -0.42 27.44 14.34
N GLY A 39 -1.26 26.64 13.64
CA GLY A 39 -0.84 25.80 12.52
C GLY A 39 0.32 24.89 12.88
N ALA A 40 1.31 24.81 12.00
CA ALA A 40 2.57 24.12 12.24
C ALA A 40 3.55 24.91 13.13
N GLY A 41 3.12 26.06 13.66
CA GLY A 41 3.97 27.09 14.27
C GLY A 41 4.71 27.92 13.21
N GLY A 42 5.40 28.96 13.65
CA GLY A 42 6.28 29.75 12.77
C GLY A 42 5.58 30.76 11.86
N HIS A 43 6.34 31.33 10.94
CA HIS A 43 5.93 32.42 10.07
C HIS A 43 4.82 31.96 9.11
N ARG A 44 3.61 32.56 9.25
CA ARG A 44 2.38 32.20 8.53
C ARG A 44 1.98 30.74 8.76
N GLY A 45 2.18 30.25 9.99
CA GLY A 45 1.76 28.92 10.41
C GLY A 45 2.56 27.77 9.79
N ARG A 46 3.75 28.07 9.24
CA ARG A 46 4.65 27.08 8.62
C ARG A 46 5.97 27.00 9.35
N TYR A 47 6.35 25.77 9.67
CA TYR A 47 7.65 25.44 10.22
C TYR A 47 8.15 24.15 9.57
N LEU A 48 9.29 24.22 8.90
CA LEU A 48 9.70 23.20 7.92
C LEU A 48 9.84 21.79 8.53
N TRP A 49 10.32 21.69 9.77
CA TRP A 49 10.40 20.41 10.48
C TRP A 49 9.01 19.85 10.77
N THR A 50 8.14 20.69 11.33
CA THR A 50 6.76 20.29 11.68
C THR A 50 6.05 19.79 10.43
N ASP A 51 6.17 20.51 9.32
CA ASP A 51 5.53 20.16 8.05
C ASP A 51 6.15 18.93 7.36
N ALA A 52 7.48 18.72 7.49
CA ALA A 52 8.10 17.48 7.01
C ALA A 52 7.45 16.26 7.69
N PHE A 53 7.30 16.30 9.01
CA PHE A 53 6.60 15.26 9.75
C PHE A 53 5.10 15.25 9.49
N GLY A 54 4.47 16.39 9.23
CA GLY A 54 3.06 16.48 8.80
C GLY A 54 2.80 15.69 7.52
N VAL A 55 3.65 15.85 6.50
CA VAL A 55 3.59 15.06 5.26
C VAL A 55 3.75 13.56 5.59
N ILE A 56 4.78 13.18 6.33
CA ILE A 56 5.00 11.78 6.73
C ILE A 56 3.80 11.21 7.50
N ASN A 57 3.20 11.99 8.39
CA ASN A 57 2.07 11.57 9.20
C ASN A 57 0.81 11.36 8.35
N PHE A 58 0.54 12.23 7.37
CA PHE A 58 -0.54 12.02 6.41
C PHE A 58 -0.32 10.78 5.54
N LEU A 59 0.89 10.54 5.06
CA LEU A 59 1.20 9.30 4.33
C LEU A 59 0.97 8.05 5.20
N THR A 60 1.30 8.14 6.49
CA THR A 60 1.09 7.07 7.46
C THR A 60 -0.39 6.82 7.71
N LEU A 61 -1.19 7.88 7.87
CA LEU A 61 -2.64 7.78 7.97
C LEU A 61 -3.28 7.19 6.73
N SER A 62 -2.84 7.58 5.52
CA SER A 62 -3.28 6.97 4.27
C SER A 62 -3.06 5.46 4.29
N LYS A 63 -1.85 5.02 4.67
CA LYS A 63 -1.50 3.60 4.76
C LYS A 63 -2.30 2.83 5.81
N GLU A 64 -2.43 3.36 7.02
CA GLU A 64 -3.11 2.66 8.13
C GLU A 64 -4.64 2.68 8.01
N THR A 65 -5.21 3.66 7.29
CA THR A 65 -6.67 3.79 7.11
C THR A 65 -7.18 3.43 5.71
N CYS A 66 -6.28 3.21 4.76
CA CYS A 66 -6.58 3.03 3.33
C CYS A 66 -7.40 4.20 2.73
N SER A 67 -7.26 5.42 3.27
CA SER A 67 -7.95 6.62 2.78
C SER A 67 -7.03 7.47 1.90
N SER A 68 -7.41 7.61 0.64
CA SER A 68 -6.78 8.47 -0.38
C SER A 68 -6.83 9.96 -0.03
N ALA A 69 -7.81 10.41 0.77
CA ALA A 69 -7.92 11.80 1.20
C ALA A 69 -6.64 12.28 1.93
N TYR A 70 -5.97 11.42 2.70
CA TYR A 70 -4.70 11.79 3.34
C TYR A 70 -3.54 11.94 2.36
N LEU A 71 -3.53 11.23 1.22
CA LEU A 71 -2.53 11.49 0.17
C LEU A 71 -2.74 12.88 -0.43
N ILE A 72 -3.99 13.26 -0.66
CA ILE A 72 -4.34 14.60 -1.16
C ILE A 72 -3.88 15.67 -0.15
N LEU A 73 -4.18 15.49 1.14
CA LEU A 73 -3.73 16.41 2.20
C LEU A 73 -2.20 16.52 2.26
N ALA A 74 -1.46 15.42 2.10
CA ALA A 74 0.00 15.44 2.05
C ALA A 74 0.52 16.28 0.86
N LYS A 75 -0.08 16.13 -0.33
CA LYS A 75 0.25 16.93 -1.51
C LYS A 75 -0.07 18.40 -1.30
N ARG A 76 -1.26 18.72 -0.78
CA ARG A 76 -1.66 20.10 -0.46
C ARG A 76 -0.70 20.75 0.52
N LEU A 77 -0.31 20.01 1.58
CA LEU A 77 0.67 20.49 2.55
C LEU A 77 2.01 20.79 1.88
N ALA A 78 2.51 19.89 1.02
CA ALA A 78 3.76 20.09 0.27
C ALA A 78 3.72 21.34 -0.62
N SER A 79 2.65 21.50 -1.42
CA SER A 79 2.46 22.69 -2.27
C SER A 79 2.47 23.96 -1.44
N THR A 80 1.74 24.00 -0.32
CA THR A 80 1.71 25.20 0.53
C THR A 80 3.05 25.48 1.21
N VAL A 81 3.87 24.45 1.55
CA VAL A 81 5.25 24.70 2.05
C VAL A 81 6.04 25.41 0.97
N HIS A 82 6.00 24.92 -0.27
CA HIS A 82 6.79 25.50 -1.36
C HIS A 82 6.34 26.93 -1.68
N THR A 83 5.04 27.24 -1.56
CA THR A 83 4.52 28.60 -1.69
C THR A 83 4.99 29.51 -0.56
N VAL A 84 4.81 29.09 0.71
CA VAL A 84 5.05 29.97 1.86
C VAL A 84 6.53 30.06 2.21
N LEU A 85 7.24 28.93 2.30
CA LEU A 85 8.64 28.86 2.74
C LEU A 85 9.64 28.96 1.57
N GLY A 86 9.19 28.71 0.33
CA GLY A 86 9.96 28.99 -0.89
C GLY A 86 9.79 30.41 -1.42
N GLY A 87 9.00 31.24 -0.73
CA GLY A 87 8.83 32.66 -1.02
C GLY A 87 9.53 33.59 -0.04
N THR A 88 9.68 34.85 -0.41
CA THR A 88 10.05 35.96 0.47
C THR A 88 9.04 36.09 1.61
N ARG A 89 9.45 36.68 2.74
CA ARG A 89 8.61 36.73 3.94
C ARG A 89 7.34 37.57 3.75
N ASP A 90 7.42 38.62 2.95
CA ASP A 90 6.26 39.43 2.53
C ASP A 90 5.33 38.71 1.53
N GLY A 91 5.75 37.55 1.01
CA GLY A 91 4.96 36.73 0.08
C GLY A 91 4.87 37.31 -1.33
N THR A 92 5.72 38.27 -1.69
CA THR A 92 5.66 38.97 -2.99
C THR A 92 6.46 38.28 -4.08
N ALA A 93 7.49 37.50 -3.75
CA ALA A 93 8.37 36.83 -4.70
C ALA A 93 8.82 35.46 -4.21
N ARG A 94 9.38 34.64 -5.12
CA ARG A 94 10.14 33.44 -4.78
C ARG A 94 11.47 33.83 -4.12
N LEU A 95 12.10 32.90 -3.40
CA LEU A 95 13.47 33.10 -2.91
C LEU A 95 14.45 33.31 -4.09
N PRO A 96 15.57 34.03 -3.88
CA PRO A 96 16.58 34.20 -4.91
C PRO A 96 16.99 32.87 -5.56
N LEU A 97 17.24 32.87 -6.87
CA LEU A 97 17.55 31.69 -7.70
C LEU A 97 16.38 30.74 -8.01
N ALA A 98 15.24 30.83 -7.31
CA ALA A 98 14.05 30.03 -7.63
C ALA A 98 13.22 30.66 -8.76
N THR A 99 12.58 29.80 -9.55
CA THR A 99 11.61 30.17 -10.60
C THR A 99 10.36 29.31 -10.49
N GLU A 100 9.30 29.59 -11.24
CA GLU A 100 8.09 28.72 -11.22
C GLU A 100 8.39 27.31 -11.75
N ALA A 101 9.31 27.16 -12.71
CA ALA A 101 9.73 25.86 -13.22
C ALA A 101 10.72 25.15 -12.28
N GLU A 102 11.53 25.91 -11.52
CA GLU A 102 12.50 25.39 -10.55
C GLU A 102 12.27 26.00 -9.16
N PRO A 103 11.17 25.64 -8.48
CA PRO A 103 10.69 26.35 -7.29
C PRO A 103 11.58 26.16 -6.05
N LEU A 104 12.44 25.14 -6.03
CA LEU A 104 13.31 24.81 -4.89
C LEU A 104 14.78 25.16 -5.13
N LYS A 105 15.11 25.80 -6.26
CA LYS A 105 16.49 26.20 -6.60
C LYS A 105 17.05 27.30 -5.69
N GLY A 106 16.18 28.08 -5.06
CA GLY A 106 16.53 29.02 -4.00
C GLY A 106 16.56 28.41 -2.60
N GLY A 107 16.32 27.12 -2.47
CA GLY A 107 16.16 26.46 -1.17
C GLY A 107 14.80 26.73 -0.51
N LEU A 108 14.72 26.56 0.81
CA LEU A 108 13.52 26.84 1.60
C LEU A 108 13.90 27.50 2.93
N ARG A 109 13.17 28.54 3.32
CA ARG A 109 13.23 29.07 4.69
C ARG A 109 12.69 28.03 5.67
N ILE A 110 13.15 28.05 6.92
CA ILE A 110 12.60 27.14 7.95
C ILE A 110 11.32 27.66 8.60
N GLY A 111 11.04 28.96 8.50
CA GLY A 111 9.81 29.55 8.99
C GLY A 111 9.85 30.04 10.44
N LYS A 112 11.02 30.43 10.98
CA LYS A 112 11.07 31.09 12.30
C LYS A 112 10.31 32.43 12.29
N ALA A 113 9.74 32.79 13.43
CA ALA A 113 9.01 34.05 13.59
C ALA A 113 9.94 35.25 13.43
N GLU A 114 11.13 35.22 14.04
CA GLU A 114 12.16 36.24 13.88
C GLU A 114 12.81 36.12 12.52
N ALA A 115 12.95 37.23 11.79
CA ALA A 115 13.48 37.21 10.44
C ALA A 115 15.01 37.06 10.39
N HIS A 116 15.75 37.50 11.42
CA HIS A 116 17.20 37.71 11.38
C HIS A 116 17.88 37.17 12.65
N GLY A 117 19.21 37.02 12.61
CA GLY A 117 20.04 36.57 13.73
C GLY A 117 20.45 35.10 13.64
N SER A 118 21.25 34.64 14.60
CA SER A 118 21.74 33.25 14.67
C SER A 118 20.60 32.24 14.88
N ASP A 119 19.55 32.59 15.63
CA ASP A 119 18.34 31.77 15.83
C ASP A 119 17.12 32.18 14.98
N GLY A 120 17.25 33.25 14.19
CA GLY A 120 16.17 33.69 13.29
C GLY A 120 15.94 32.77 12.10
N ASP A 121 15.09 33.22 11.18
CA ASP A 121 14.79 32.53 9.93
C ASP A 121 16.04 32.44 9.03
N GLY A 122 15.96 31.56 8.05
CA GLY A 122 17.09 31.20 7.20
C GLY A 122 16.95 29.77 6.73
N GLN A 123 18.05 29.20 6.25
CA GLN A 123 18.07 27.83 5.76
C GLN A 123 18.98 26.98 6.64
N TYR A 124 18.48 25.84 7.08
CA TYR A 124 19.18 24.93 7.98
C TYR A 124 19.31 23.57 7.29
N HIS A 125 20.54 23.06 7.22
CA HIS A 125 20.84 21.83 6.48
C HIS A 125 19.94 20.66 6.91
N HIS A 126 19.84 20.42 8.21
CA HIS A 126 19.08 19.30 8.77
C HIS A 126 17.58 19.37 8.42
N TYR A 127 16.98 20.57 8.50
CA TYR A 127 15.56 20.80 8.22
C TYR A 127 15.24 20.56 6.75
N LEU A 128 16.11 21.07 5.86
CA LEU A 128 16.00 20.86 4.42
C LEU A 128 16.12 19.39 4.07
N THR A 129 17.03 18.67 4.73
CA THR A 129 17.25 17.24 4.50
C THR A 129 16.04 16.41 4.94
N LEU A 130 15.37 16.77 6.05
CA LEU A 130 14.10 16.16 6.43
C LEU A 130 12.97 16.47 5.45
N TRP A 131 12.94 17.67 4.89
CA TRP A 131 11.97 18.01 3.86
C TRP A 131 12.19 17.22 2.56
N MET A 132 13.44 17.06 2.13
CA MET A 132 13.79 16.19 1.00
C MET A 132 13.33 14.76 1.25
N PHE A 133 13.52 14.25 2.47
CA PHE A 133 13.01 12.94 2.87
C PHE A 133 11.48 12.88 2.75
N ALA A 134 10.75 13.87 3.26
CA ALA A 134 9.29 13.93 3.16
C ALA A 134 8.80 13.92 1.70
N LEU A 135 9.42 14.72 0.81
CA LEU A 135 9.11 14.73 -0.63
C LEU A 135 9.41 13.39 -1.31
N ASN A 136 10.52 12.76 -0.97
CA ASN A 136 10.85 11.43 -1.48
C ASN A 136 9.83 10.38 -1.05
N ARG A 137 9.39 10.40 0.22
CA ARG A 137 8.34 9.51 0.69
C ARG A 137 7.00 9.79 0.02
N LEU A 138 6.68 11.06 -0.23
CA LEU A 138 5.49 11.46 -0.98
C LEU A 138 5.53 10.87 -2.39
N ALA A 139 6.65 11.02 -3.12
CA ALA A 139 6.84 10.43 -4.45
C ALA A 139 6.55 8.93 -4.49
N LEU A 140 7.12 8.18 -3.54
CA LEU A 140 6.95 6.74 -3.46
C LEU A 140 5.52 6.32 -3.10
N ALA A 141 4.85 7.08 -2.23
CA ALA A 141 3.49 6.78 -1.80
C ALA A 141 2.45 7.08 -2.89
N THR A 142 2.69 8.09 -3.73
CA THR A 142 1.78 8.50 -4.80
C THR A 142 2.09 7.84 -6.14
N GLY A 143 3.34 7.38 -6.35
CA GLY A 143 3.84 6.95 -7.65
C GLY A 143 4.23 8.11 -8.57
N GLU A 144 4.23 9.35 -8.06
CA GLU A 144 4.55 10.56 -8.83
C GLU A 144 6.03 10.94 -8.60
N GLY A 145 6.89 10.59 -9.56
CA GLY A 145 8.34 10.84 -9.48
C GLY A 145 8.74 12.31 -9.37
N GLU A 146 7.86 13.25 -9.76
CA GLU A 146 8.09 14.69 -9.69
C GLU A 146 8.45 15.19 -8.28
N TYR A 147 7.88 14.62 -7.23
CA TYR A 147 8.22 15.02 -5.86
C TYR A 147 9.66 14.64 -5.50
N ASN A 148 10.17 13.52 -6.02
CA ASN A 148 11.58 13.16 -5.84
C ASN A 148 12.50 14.06 -6.70
N GLN A 149 12.05 14.46 -7.89
CA GLN A 149 12.79 15.44 -8.71
C GLN A 149 12.91 16.80 -7.99
N LEU A 150 11.83 17.26 -7.33
CA LEU A 150 11.87 18.44 -6.47
C LEU A 150 12.85 18.26 -5.30
N ALA A 151 12.87 17.10 -4.65
CA ALA A 151 13.84 16.81 -3.59
C ALA A 151 15.29 16.84 -4.11
N VAL A 152 15.56 16.29 -5.30
CA VAL A 152 16.88 16.33 -5.95
C VAL A 152 17.27 17.76 -6.34
N GLN A 153 16.31 18.55 -6.84
CA GLN A 153 16.53 19.97 -7.14
C GLN A 153 16.94 20.73 -5.88
N LEU A 154 16.24 20.52 -4.77
CA LEU A 154 16.58 21.12 -3.48
C LEU A 154 17.96 20.66 -3.00
N ALA A 155 18.27 19.37 -3.13
CA ALA A 155 19.55 18.79 -2.75
C ALA A 155 20.72 19.47 -3.49
N LYS A 156 20.60 19.61 -4.82
CA LYS A 156 21.63 20.26 -5.65
C LYS A 156 21.77 21.76 -5.37
N ALA A 157 20.66 22.44 -5.11
CA ALA A 157 20.66 23.86 -4.82
C ALA A 157 21.42 24.20 -3.53
N ILE A 158 21.21 23.40 -2.48
CA ILE A 158 21.69 23.72 -1.14
C ILE A 158 23.04 23.08 -0.80
N HIS A 159 23.38 21.91 -1.37
CA HIS A 159 24.63 21.20 -1.05
C HIS A 159 25.89 22.09 -1.11
N PRO A 160 26.20 22.83 -2.21
CA PRO A 160 27.42 23.65 -2.29
C PRO A 160 27.42 24.86 -1.35
N ARG A 161 26.30 25.14 -0.68
CA ARG A 161 26.16 26.23 0.30
C ARG A 161 26.39 25.75 1.73
N PHE A 162 26.14 24.46 1.98
CA PHE A 162 26.30 23.84 3.28
C PHE A 162 27.59 23.03 3.41
N VAL A 163 28.06 22.44 2.32
CA VAL A 163 29.33 21.71 2.23
C VAL A 163 30.33 22.59 1.48
N ILE A 164 31.30 23.14 2.21
CA ILE A 164 32.22 24.15 1.69
C ILE A 164 33.67 23.66 1.74
N SER A 165 34.46 24.04 0.74
CA SER A 165 35.92 23.96 0.75
C SER A 165 36.50 25.32 0.36
N ARG A 166 37.50 25.84 1.10
CA ARG A 166 38.13 27.13 0.79
C ARG A 166 39.33 27.00 -0.16
N GLY A 167 39.55 25.84 -0.77
CA GLY A 167 40.55 25.66 -1.82
C GLY A 167 41.00 24.21 -2.03
N PRO A 168 41.87 23.95 -3.02
CA PRO A 168 42.27 22.59 -3.42
C PRO A 168 42.97 21.76 -2.34
N ARG A 169 43.46 22.41 -1.28
CA ARG A 169 44.14 21.78 -0.13
C ARG A 169 43.33 21.89 1.17
N ASP A 170 42.17 22.53 1.15
CA ASP A 170 41.34 22.72 2.34
C ASP A 170 40.38 21.54 2.51
N ARG A 171 40.21 21.07 3.75
CA ARG A 171 39.31 19.96 4.05
C ARG A 171 37.87 20.45 3.91
N LEU A 172 36.96 19.61 3.40
CA LEU A 172 35.53 19.91 3.37
C LEU A 172 35.04 20.35 4.76
N ARG A 173 34.05 21.22 4.87
CA ARG A 173 33.41 21.54 6.15
C ARG A 173 31.93 21.69 5.94
N MET A 174 31.16 21.31 6.95
CA MET A 174 29.75 21.66 6.98
C MET A 174 29.51 22.92 7.80
N VAL A 175 28.50 23.68 7.37
CA VAL A 175 27.90 24.75 8.16
C VAL A 175 26.47 24.38 8.50
N TRP A 176 25.96 24.88 9.62
CA TRP A 176 24.66 24.48 10.14
C TRP A 176 23.55 25.33 9.55
N LYS A 177 23.81 26.64 9.38
CA LYS A 177 22.83 27.62 8.95
C LYS A 177 23.42 28.64 7.98
N VAL A 178 22.67 28.94 6.93
CA VAL A 178 22.93 30.03 5.99
C VAL A 178 21.72 30.98 5.91
N SER A 179 21.93 32.18 5.37
CA SER A 179 20.87 33.16 5.14
C SER A 179 19.82 32.66 4.15
N ALA A 180 18.62 33.24 4.20
CA ALA A 180 17.50 32.83 3.35
C ALA A 180 17.79 32.91 1.84
N ASP A 181 18.71 33.80 1.43
CA ASP A 181 19.21 33.99 0.07
C ASP A 181 20.37 33.05 -0.32
N LEU A 182 20.80 32.15 0.57
CA LEU A 182 21.95 31.24 0.40
C LEU A 182 23.32 31.92 0.22
N GLU A 183 23.46 33.21 0.54
CA GLU A 183 24.71 33.95 0.30
C GLU A 183 25.68 33.97 1.49
N ARG A 184 25.17 33.96 2.73
CA ARG A 184 25.98 34.15 3.93
C ARG A 184 25.85 32.98 4.89
N VAL A 185 26.99 32.50 5.39
CA VAL A 185 27.04 31.58 6.52
C VAL A 185 26.66 32.35 7.80
N LEU A 186 25.61 31.90 8.47
CA LEU A 186 25.13 32.50 9.72
C LEU A 186 25.61 31.73 10.95
N VAL A 187 25.73 30.41 10.84
CA VAL A 187 26.28 29.57 11.91
C VAL A 187 27.32 28.61 11.31
N PRO A 188 28.62 28.85 11.55
CA PRO A 188 29.71 28.12 10.90
C PRO A 188 30.07 26.78 11.57
N SER A 189 29.31 26.35 12.58
CA SER A 189 29.42 25.00 13.15
C SER A 189 28.61 24.00 12.33
N GLU A 190 28.74 22.70 12.60
CA GLU A 190 27.89 21.65 12.03
C GLU A 190 27.13 20.92 13.15
N GLY A 191 25.95 20.38 12.84
CA GLY A 191 25.27 19.45 13.73
C GLY A 191 26.00 18.11 13.79
N HIS A 192 25.90 17.43 14.93
CA HIS A 192 26.66 16.19 15.20
C HIS A 192 26.45 15.11 14.13
N LEU A 193 25.22 14.98 13.61
CA LEU A 193 24.84 13.93 12.66
C LEU A 193 24.35 14.47 11.30
N ASP A 194 24.62 15.74 10.99
CA ASP A 194 24.13 16.38 9.76
C ASP A 194 24.71 15.72 8.50
N ALA A 195 26.01 15.40 8.51
CA ALA A 195 26.66 14.71 7.41
C ALA A 195 26.07 13.31 7.16
N ALA A 196 25.80 12.57 8.24
CA ALA A 196 25.15 11.25 8.15
C ALA A 196 23.71 11.36 7.63
N THR A 197 22.99 12.41 8.03
CA THR A 197 21.61 12.65 7.57
C THR A 197 21.59 12.96 6.08
N GLY A 198 22.49 13.84 5.63
CA GLY A 198 22.70 14.14 4.23
C GLY A 198 23.05 12.89 3.42
N PHE A 199 24.04 12.11 3.89
CA PHE A 199 24.45 10.85 3.25
C PHE A 199 23.28 9.88 3.03
N VAL A 200 22.47 9.65 4.07
CA VAL A 200 21.33 8.74 4.00
C VAL A 200 20.27 9.27 3.04
N VAL A 201 19.85 10.51 3.20
CA VAL A 201 18.76 11.07 2.40
C VAL A 201 19.16 11.19 0.93
N TYR A 202 20.36 11.66 0.60
CA TYR A 202 20.81 11.79 -0.79
C TYR A 202 20.87 10.43 -1.49
N ARG A 203 21.30 9.38 -0.79
CA ARG A 203 21.24 8.00 -1.30
C ARG A 203 19.80 7.53 -1.53
N LEU A 204 18.85 7.89 -0.66
CA LEU A 204 17.43 7.58 -0.87
C LEU A 204 16.85 8.34 -2.07
N LEU A 205 17.24 9.59 -2.29
CA LEU A 205 16.82 10.38 -3.45
C LEU A 205 17.34 9.78 -4.77
N GLN A 206 18.64 9.47 -4.82
CA GLN A 206 19.28 8.87 -6.00
C GLN A 206 18.64 7.53 -6.34
N ARG A 207 18.45 6.68 -5.33
CA ARG A 207 17.73 5.42 -5.44
C ARG A 207 16.35 5.62 -6.07
N ALA A 208 15.52 6.51 -5.50
CA ALA A 208 14.17 6.76 -6.02
C ALA A 208 14.19 7.27 -7.47
N THR A 209 15.14 8.11 -7.85
CA THR A 209 15.32 8.54 -9.26
C THR A 209 15.53 7.33 -10.17
N GLU A 210 16.50 6.47 -9.84
CA GLU A 210 16.78 5.25 -10.62
C GLU A 210 15.55 4.33 -10.74
N HIS A 211 14.69 4.27 -9.72
CA HIS A 211 13.45 3.49 -9.75
C HIS A 211 12.40 4.07 -10.72
N PHE A 212 12.15 5.38 -10.67
CA PHE A 212 11.17 6.02 -11.54
C PHE A 212 11.63 6.05 -13.01
N ASP A 213 12.93 6.13 -13.27
CA ASP A 213 13.48 6.09 -14.64
C ASP A 213 13.37 4.70 -15.28
N ARG A 214 13.66 3.63 -14.52
CA ARG A 214 13.47 2.25 -15.00
C ARG A 214 12.02 1.96 -15.36
N SER A 215 11.08 2.50 -14.58
CA SER A 215 9.64 2.32 -14.78
C SER A 215 9.11 3.05 -16.02
N SER A 216 9.79 4.11 -16.46
CA SER A 216 9.34 4.97 -17.56
C SER A 216 9.94 4.60 -18.91
N ASN A 217 11.23 4.20 -18.94
CA ASN A 217 11.98 4.08 -20.21
C ASN A 217 12.56 2.68 -20.51
N GLY A 218 12.39 1.68 -19.64
CA GLY A 218 12.86 0.29 -19.90
C GLY A 218 14.38 0.13 -20.09
N SER A 219 15.18 1.19 -19.88
CA SER A 219 16.63 1.25 -20.03
C SER A 219 17.23 2.21 -18.99
N ILE A 220 18.41 1.87 -18.45
CA ILE A 220 19.18 2.70 -17.51
C ILE A 220 20.13 3.58 -18.34
N SER A 221 19.81 4.84 -18.67
CA SER A 221 20.80 5.60 -19.47
C SER A 221 20.87 7.14 -19.42
N SER A 222 20.37 7.86 -18.40
CA SER A 222 20.73 9.31 -18.28
C SER A 222 20.83 9.90 -16.87
N SER A 223 20.32 9.22 -15.86
CA SER A 223 20.11 9.76 -14.49
C SER A 223 20.76 8.93 -13.38
N SER A 224 21.41 7.82 -13.73
CA SER A 224 22.22 7.03 -12.79
C SER A 224 23.36 7.89 -12.25
N GLY A 225 23.54 7.93 -10.93
CA GLY A 225 24.62 8.69 -10.29
C GLY A 225 24.39 10.20 -10.21
N ILE A 226 23.15 10.68 -10.30
CA ILE A 226 22.82 12.12 -10.32
C ILE A 226 23.28 12.91 -9.08
N LEU A 227 23.56 12.24 -7.95
CA LEU A 227 24.06 12.80 -6.69
C LEU A 227 25.37 12.15 -6.22
N ASP A 228 26.11 11.44 -7.08
CA ASP A 228 27.30 10.69 -6.67
C ASP A 228 28.37 11.57 -6.02
N GLY A 229 28.56 12.80 -6.53
CA GLY A 229 29.50 13.77 -5.98
C GLY A 229 29.13 14.18 -4.56
N GLU A 230 27.90 14.62 -4.36
CA GLU A 230 27.38 15.06 -3.06
C GLU A 230 27.37 13.91 -2.03
N ILE A 231 27.06 12.70 -2.46
CA ILE A 231 27.11 11.49 -1.61
C ILE A 231 28.56 11.17 -1.21
N ALA A 232 29.52 11.33 -2.11
CA ALA A 232 30.94 11.12 -1.82
C ALA A 232 31.47 12.16 -0.82
N GLU A 233 31.08 13.43 -0.95
CA GLU A 233 31.44 14.49 -0.01
C GLU A 233 30.91 14.21 1.40
N TYR A 234 29.65 13.79 1.55
CA TYR A 234 29.13 13.37 2.86
C TYR A 234 29.87 12.17 3.43
N ARG A 235 30.26 11.20 2.59
CA ARG A 235 31.05 10.05 3.03
C ARG A 235 32.43 10.46 3.56
N GLU A 236 33.08 11.45 2.94
CA GLU A 236 34.34 12.01 3.45
C GLU A 236 34.14 12.65 4.83
N LEU A 237 33.07 13.46 4.98
CA LEU A 237 32.74 14.13 6.23
C LEU A 237 32.46 13.14 7.38
N MET A 238 31.72 12.07 7.09
CA MET A 238 31.45 10.97 8.04
C MET A 238 32.73 10.22 8.45
N GLY A 239 33.73 10.11 7.57
CA GLY A 239 34.98 9.40 7.84
C GLY A 239 35.90 10.07 8.86
N ARG A 240 35.54 11.25 9.36
CA ARG A 240 36.37 12.02 10.29
C ARG A 240 36.24 11.52 11.71
N GLU A 241 37.34 11.58 12.44
CA GLU A 241 37.41 11.16 13.82
C GLU A 241 36.35 11.87 14.68
N GLY A 242 35.58 11.09 15.44
CA GLY A 242 34.55 11.58 16.34
C GLY A 242 33.23 11.99 15.68
N LYS A 243 33.07 11.95 14.35
CA LYS A 243 31.83 12.33 13.66
C LYS A 243 30.74 11.26 13.68
N MET A 244 31.14 10.00 13.81
CA MET A 244 30.22 8.88 13.89
C MET A 244 30.28 8.31 15.32
N ARG A 245 29.62 8.97 16.28
CA ARG A 245 29.45 8.49 17.66
C ARG A 245 28.04 8.77 18.16
N ALA A 246 27.52 7.94 19.06
CA ALA A 246 26.23 8.20 19.70
C ALA A 246 26.34 9.35 20.72
N GLY A 247 25.41 10.31 20.65
CA GLY A 247 25.31 11.42 21.61
C GLY A 247 24.30 11.15 22.74
N HIS A 248 24.35 11.97 23.79
CA HIS A 248 23.40 11.90 24.92
C HIS A 248 22.11 12.71 24.68
N ASP A 249 22.07 13.57 23.66
CA ASP A 249 20.86 14.31 23.32
C ASP A 249 19.80 13.36 22.74
N PRO A 250 18.55 13.34 23.28
CA PRO A 250 17.52 12.42 22.81
C PRO A 250 17.16 12.59 21.33
N LEU A 251 17.20 13.81 20.79
CA LEU A 251 16.86 14.02 19.39
C LEU A 251 17.98 13.49 18.50
N ASP A 252 19.23 13.84 18.76
CA ASP A 252 20.39 13.32 18.02
C ASP A 252 20.43 11.78 18.05
N LEU A 253 20.17 11.19 19.22
CA LEU A 253 20.08 9.75 19.41
C LEU A 253 18.99 9.12 18.52
N GLY A 254 17.79 9.70 18.56
CA GLY A 254 16.66 9.25 17.78
C GLY A 254 16.88 9.37 16.28
N MET A 255 17.39 10.51 15.84
CA MET A 255 17.75 10.75 14.44
C MET A 255 18.87 9.82 13.99
N GLY A 256 19.86 9.53 14.84
CA GLY A 256 20.90 8.53 14.63
C GLY A 256 20.34 7.15 14.31
N LEU A 257 19.49 6.64 15.21
CA LEU A 257 18.80 5.35 15.05
C LEU A 257 17.89 5.34 13.82
N TRP A 258 17.16 6.43 13.58
CA TRP A 258 16.32 6.59 12.40
C TRP A 258 17.15 6.62 11.11
N MET A 259 18.32 7.24 11.03
CA MET A 259 19.12 7.14 9.80
C MET A 259 19.65 5.71 9.58
N CYS A 260 20.15 5.10 10.66
CA CYS A 260 20.75 3.76 10.58
C CYS A 260 19.74 2.69 10.18
N HIS A 261 18.43 2.89 10.47
CA HIS A 261 17.41 1.92 10.08
C HIS A 261 17.30 1.77 8.55
N PHE A 262 17.68 2.79 7.78
CA PHE A 262 17.74 2.74 6.32
C PHE A 262 19.03 2.14 5.78
N PHE A 263 19.95 1.60 6.57
CA PHE A 263 21.12 0.89 6.02
C PHE A 263 21.64 -0.15 7.01
N LYS A 264 20.76 -0.85 7.75
CA LYS A 264 21.12 -1.82 8.81
C LYS A 264 22.12 -2.91 8.38
N ASP A 265 22.19 -3.19 7.09
CA ASP A 265 23.10 -4.16 6.49
C ASP A 265 24.53 -3.61 6.26
N GLU A 266 24.74 -2.30 6.40
CA GLU A 266 26.05 -1.66 6.28
C GLU A 266 26.73 -1.53 7.65
N GLN A 267 28.05 -1.74 7.69
CA GLN A 267 28.81 -1.79 8.94
C GLN A 267 28.69 -0.49 9.76
N TRP A 268 28.84 0.67 9.12
CA TRP A 268 28.76 1.97 9.80
C TRP A 268 27.41 2.18 10.51
N ALA A 269 26.31 1.68 9.93
CA ALA A 269 24.97 1.82 10.48
C ALA A 269 24.73 0.82 11.64
N ARG A 270 25.35 -0.36 11.60
CA ARG A 270 25.36 -1.30 12.75
C ARG A 270 26.15 -0.75 13.92
N ASP A 271 27.33 -0.18 13.66
CA ASP A 271 28.19 0.37 14.71
C ASP A 271 27.52 1.53 15.43
N ILE A 272 26.94 2.47 14.68
CA ILE A 272 26.23 3.62 15.27
C ILE A 272 24.91 3.21 15.89
N GLY A 273 24.17 2.32 15.24
CA GLY A 273 22.90 1.85 15.76
C GLY A 273 23.06 1.09 17.08
N SER A 274 24.06 0.22 17.20
CA SER A 274 24.37 -0.48 18.46
C SER A 274 24.82 0.47 19.57
N GLN A 275 25.72 1.43 19.27
CA GLN A 275 26.12 2.47 20.22
C GLN A 275 24.92 3.32 20.67
N SER A 276 24.04 3.67 19.74
CA SER A 276 22.85 4.48 20.02
C SER A 276 21.82 3.70 20.84
N LEU A 277 21.60 2.40 20.59
CA LEU A 277 20.73 1.58 21.45
C LEU A 277 21.30 1.45 22.88
N ALA A 278 22.62 1.29 23.02
CA ALA A 278 23.26 1.26 24.34
C ALA A 278 23.08 2.60 25.06
N MET A 279 23.27 3.72 24.34
CA MET A 279 23.08 5.05 24.90
C MET A 279 21.61 5.33 25.25
N ALA A 280 20.66 4.85 24.44
CA ALA A 280 19.23 4.98 24.70
C ALA A 280 18.83 4.38 26.04
N ARG A 281 19.39 3.21 26.39
CA ARG A 281 19.14 2.57 27.69
C ARG A 281 19.62 3.42 28.86
N LEU A 282 20.76 4.11 28.70
CA LEU A 282 21.30 5.00 29.74
C LEU A 282 20.46 6.28 29.86
N VAL A 283 20.07 6.87 28.74
CA VAL A 283 19.27 8.11 28.71
C VAL A 283 17.85 7.87 29.23
N PHE A 284 17.26 6.70 28.92
CA PHE A 284 15.91 6.32 29.35
C PHE A 284 15.87 5.43 30.60
N ASP A 285 17.00 5.28 31.30
CA ASP A 285 17.00 4.65 32.62
C ASP A 285 16.18 5.50 33.61
N GLU A 286 15.41 4.87 34.50
CA GLU A 286 14.59 5.59 35.48
C GLU A 286 15.45 6.35 36.50
N ASN A 287 16.69 5.90 36.74
CA ASN A 287 17.68 6.61 37.55
C ASN A 287 18.48 7.63 36.74
N SER A 288 18.19 7.80 35.44
CA SER A 288 18.82 8.84 34.66
C SER A 288 18.39 10.21 35.16
N GLY A 289 19.32 11.16 35.17
CA GLY A 289 19.03 12.53 35.56
C GLY A 289 18.08 13.26 34.60
N LEU A 290 17.66 12.65 33.48
CA LEU A 290 16.70 13.23 32.52
C LEU A 290 15.25 12.88 32.89
N LEU A 291 14.95 11.59 33.11
CA LEU A 291 13.58 11.14 33.36
C LEU A 291 13.06 11.55 34.75
N GLY A 292 13.95 11.77 35.71
CA GLY A 292 13.62 12.31 37.03
C GLY A 292 13.30 13.81 37.06
N ARG A 293 13.35 14.53 35.92
CA ARG A 293 13.02 15.96 35.85
C ARG A 293 11.53 16.21 35.60
N ASP A 294 11.05 17.34 36.11
CA ASP A 294 9.73 17.88 35.74
C ASP A 294 9.60 18.14 34.25
N ALA A 295 8.37 18.09 33.74
CA ALA A 295 8.05 18.31 32.32
C ALA A 295 8.59 19.65 31.79
N SER A 296 8.59 20.71 32.60
CA SER A 296 9.10 22.05 32.25
C SER A 296 10.60 22.12 32.01
N ARG A 297 11.37 21.10 32.45
CA ARG A 297 12.83 21.00 32.25
C ARG A 297 13.21 19.95 31.21
N ARG A 298 12.23 19.46 30.45
CA ARG A 298 12.36 18.45 29.41
C ARG A 298 11.75 18.98 28.11
N LEU A 299 12.15 18.39 26.98
CA LEU A 299 11.69 18.81 25.66
C LEU A 299 11.01 17.62 24.97
N ALA A 300 9.67 17.66 24.91
CA ALA A 300 8.85 16.55 24.42
C ALA A 300 9.26 16.07 23.02
N PHE A 301 9.38 16.98 22.05
CA PHE A 301 9.77 16.64 20.68
C PHE A 301 11.13 15.91 20.59
N ARG A 302 12.09 16.22 21.47
CA ARG A 302 13.40 15.54 21.48
C ARG A 302 13.26 14.10 21.95
N GLU A 303 12.51 13.88 23.01
CA GLU A 303 12.27 12.54 23.55
C GLU A 303 11.39 11.69 22.63
N PHE A 304 10.42 12.29 21.93
CA PHE A 304 9.68 11.63 20.87
C PHE A 304 10.57 11.28 19.68
N GLY A 305 11.56 12.12 19.34
CA GLY A 305 12.61 11.80 18.38
C GLY A 305 13.36 10.52 18.76
N ALA A 306 13.83 10.41 20.00
CA ALA A 306 14.43 9.18 20.53
C ALA A 306 13.48 7.98 20.41
N CYS A 307 12.23 8.11 20.86
CA CYS A 307 11.22 7.04 20.79
C CYS A 307 10.98 6.56 19.35
N LEU A 308 10.84 7.49 18.40
CA LEU A 308 10.70 7.20 16.98
C LEU A 308 11.92 6.43 16.44
N GLY A 309 13.12 6.91 16.74
CA GLY A 309 14.37 6.29 16.31
C GLY A 309 14.52 4.86 16.81
N ILE A 310 14.29 4.66 18.11
CA ILE A 310 14.33 3.36 18.78
C ILE A 310 13.36 2.38 18.10
N ARG A 311 12.10 2.77 17.89
CA ARG A 311 11.10 1.92 17.24
C ARG A 311 11.41 1.63 15.78
N CYS A 312 11.97 2.60 15.03
CA CYS A 312 12.39 2.39 13.65
C CYS A 312 13.58 1.41 13.54
N TYR A 313 14.57 1.56 14.42
CA TYR A 313 15.76 0.73 14.40
C TYR A 313 15.49 -0.68 14.95
N GLY A 314 14.55 -0.80 15.89
CA GLY A 314 14.22 -2.05 16.56
C GLY A 314 14.92 -2.14 17.91
N ALA A 315 14.14 -2.42 18.94
CA ALA A 315 14.57 -2.53 20.32
C ALA A 315 14.11 -3.85 20.93
N ASP A 316 14.77 -4.26 22.02
CA ASP A 316 14.29 -5.36 22.83
C ASP A 316 13.12 -4.94 23.74
N GLU A 317 12.51 -5.93 24.39
CA GLU A 317 11.33 -5.71 25.22
C GLU A 317 11.55 -4.69 26.35
N GLY A 318 12.76 -4.66 26.93
CA GLY A 318 13.12 -3.74 28.00
C GLY A 318 13.18 -2.29 27.53
N LEU A 319 13.88 -2.02 26.42
CA LEU A 319 13.95 -0.66 25.87
C LEU A 319 12.60 -0.21 25.29
N GLU A 320 11.80 -1.13 24.72
CA GLU A 320 10.41 -0.83 24.33
C GLU A 320 9.52 -0.48 25.53
N ALA A 321 9.75 -1.08 26.70
CA ALA A 321 9.05 -0.69 27.93
C ALA A 321 9.41 0.73 28.36
N GLN A 322 10.69 1.10 28.28
CA GLN A 322 11.16 2.47 28.54
C GLN A 322 10.53 3.48 27.58
N VAL A 323 10.47 3.16 26.28
CA VAL A 323 9.75 3.99 25.29
C VAL A 323 8.28 4.17 25.66
N ARG A 324 7.58 3.11 26.06
CA ARG A 324 6.17 3.21 26.51
C ARG A 324 6.04 4.11 27.75
N ASN A 325 6.99 4.09 28.66
CA ASN A 325 6.97 4.95 29.85
C ASN A 325 7.14 6.43 29.48
N VAL A 326 8.08 6.76 28.60
CA VAL A 326 8.26 8.12 28.07
C VAL A 326 6.99 8.61 27.35
N MET A 327 6.42 7.76 26.49
CA MET A 327 5.18 8.09 25.77
C MET A 327 4.00 8.32 26.72
N ARG A 328 3.87 7.52 27.78
CA ARG A 328 2.82 7.67 28.80
C ARG A 328 2.99 8.93 29.64
N PHE A 329 4.23 9.26 30.03
CA PHE A 329 4.55 10.49 30.76
C PHE A 329 4.14 11.72 29.95
N TRP A 330 4.53 11.79 28.68
CA TRP A 330 4.16 12.95 27.88
C TRP A 330 2.67 12.99 27.54
N GLN A 331 1.98 11.85 27.45
CA GLN A 331 0.53 11.84 27.26
C GLN A 331 -0.22 12.67 28.33
N THR A 332 0.28 12.72 29.57
CA THR A 332 -0.34 13.49 30.66
C THR A 332 0.10 14.96 30.68
N CYS A 333 1.19 15.30 30.00
CA CYS A 333 1.84 16.61 30.11
C CYS A 333 1.91 17.37 28.76
N LEU A 334 1.46 16.78 27.65
CA LEU A 334 1.65 17.33 26.30
C LEU A 334 0.96 18.69 26.12
N GLU A 335 -0.17 18.91 26.80
CA GLU A 335 -0.86 20.20 26.77
C GLU A 335 -0.09 21.29 27.52
N SER A 336 0.79 20.93 28.45
CA SER A 336 1.61 21.86 29.23
C SER A 336 2.94 22.25 28.57
N THR A 337 3.24 21.73 27.38
CA THR A 337 4.43 22.14 26.63
C THR A 337 4.30 23.59 26.18
N ASP A 338 5.45 24.28 26.05
CA ASP A 338 5.56 25.61 25.44
C ASP A 338 4.72 25.70 24.14
N ASP A 339 3.93 26.76 24.01
CA ASP A 339 3.05 26.99 22.86
C ASP A 339 3.83 26.97 21.54
N ASP A 340 5.06 27.49 21.51
CA ASP A 340 5.90 27.54 20.32
C ASP A 340 6.45 26.15 19.93
N LEU A 341 6.61 25.27 20.91
CA LEU A 341 7.13 23.90 20.72
C LEU A 341 6.02 22.85 20.65
N ARG A 342 4.77 23.22 20.93
CA ARG A 342 3.64 22.28 20.93
C ARG A 342 3.39 21.67 19.54
N PRO A 343 3.38 22.43 18.42
CA PRO A 343 3.15 21.84 17.09
C PRO A 343 4.19 20.78 16.71
N ILE A 344 5.47 21.07 16.90
CA ILE A 344 6.55 20.10 16.64
C ILE A 344 6.44 18.88 17.57
N SER A 345 6.09 19.09 18.84
CA SER A 345 5.89 18.00 19.79
C SER A 345 4.72 17.09 19.40
N LEU A 346 3.61 17.65 18.89
CA LEU A 346 2.44 16.89 18.44
C LEU A 346 2.72 16.02 17.21
N VAL A 347 3.39 16.56 16.18
CA VAL A 347 3.72 15.76 14.99
C VAL A 347 4.77 14.68 15.30
N MET A 348 5.72 14.97 16.20
CA MET A 348 6.70 14.00 16.66
C MET A 348 6.06 12.94 17.56
N TYR A 349 5.08 13.30 18.39
CA TYR A 349 4.29 12.36 19.18
C TYR A 349 3.53 11.38 18.29
N ALA A 350 2.83 11.89 17.27
CA ALA A 350 2.15 11.05 16.28
C ALA A 350 3.13 10.10 15.58
N ALA A 351 4.25 10.63 15.08
CA ALA A 351 5.29 9.81 14.45
C ALA A 351 5.88 8.74 15.40
N ALA A 352 6.08 9.07 16.68
CA ALA A 352 6.55 8.12 17.68
C ALA A 352 5.51 7.05 18.00
N LEU A 353 4.20 7.40 18.07
CA LEU A 353 3.10 6.45 18.30
C LEU A 353 3.03 5.40 17.19
N VAL A 354 3.02 5.85 15.93
CA VAL A 354 2.96 4.99 14.76
C VAL A 354 4.09 5.40 13.80
N PRO A 355 5.27 4.78 13.93
CA PRO A 355 6.42 5.07 13.07
C PRO A 355 6.07 4.91 11.59
N GLY A 356 6.05 6.05 10.91
CA GLY A 356 5.66 6.22 9.52
C GLY A 356 6.83 6.40 8.58
N GLY A 357 6.56 6.55 7.28
CA GLY A 357 7.60 6.83 6.27
C GLY A 357 8.64 5.70 6.07
N GLN A 358 8.43 4.55 6.70
CA GLN A 358 9.25 3.35 6.51
C GLN A 358 8.92 2.71 5.15
N LEU A 359 9.63 3.17 4.11
CA LEU A 359 10.03 2.29 3.02
C LEU A 359 11.50 1.97 3.30
N HIS A 360 11.84 0.68 3.29
CA HIS A 360 13.17 0.20 3.67
C HIS A 360 14.29 0.98 2.94
N SER A 361 15.49 0.90 3.51
CA SER A 361 16.78 1.27 2.91
C SER A 361 16.85 1.06 1.42
N GLN A 362 16.56 -0.18 1.08
CA GLN A 362 16.12 -0.68 -0.18
C GLN A 362 14.81 0.04 -0.49
N ILE A 363 14.77 0.94 -1.49
CA ILE A 363 13.56 0.97 -2.34
C ILE A 363 13.27 -0.50 -2.53
N ILE A 364 12.16 -0.97 -1.98
CA ILE A 364 11.96 -2.39 -1.79
C ILE A 364 12.26 -3.00 -3.17
N PRO A 365 13.40 -3.71 -3.39
CA PRO A 365 13.37 -4.66 -4.47
C PRO A 365 12.18 -5.52 -4.06
N PRO A 366 11.24 -5.79 -4.94
CA PRO A 366 9.99 -6.47 -4.60
C PRO A 366 10.32 -7.74 -3.77
N THR A 367 10.30 -7.63 -2.43
CA THR A 367 10.82 -8.67 -1.51
C THR A 367 10.00 -8.80 -0.24
N THR A 368 8.89 -8.05 -0.12
CA THR A 368 7.66 -8.70 0.35
C THR A 368 6.87 -9.33 -0.80
N SER A 369 7.41 -9.26 -2.02
CA SER A 369 6.78 -9.73 -3.26
C SER A 369 7.82 -10.38 -4.15
N PHE A 370 8.20 -11.61 -3.85
CA PHE A 370 9.09 -12.38 -4.71
C PHE A 370 8.37 -12.76 -6.03
N PRO A 371 9.06 -12.78 -7.18
CA PRO A 371 8.50 -13.35 -8.40
C PRO A 371 8.46 -14.86 -8.27
N ALA A 372 7.25 -15.43 -8.30
CA ALA A 372 7.05 -16.87 -8.46
C ALA A 372 6.16 -17.10 -9.67
N ILE A 373 6.56 -18.05 -10.51
CA ILE A 373 5.74 -18.50 -11.64
C ILE A 373 5.01 -19.77 -11.21
N PHE A 374 3.71 -19.79 -11.48
CA PHE A 374 2.85 -20.93 -11.25
C PHE A 374 2.39 -21.46 -12.59
N ALA A 375 2.91 -22.62 -12.99
CA ALA A 375 2.54 -23.27 -14.23
C ALA A 375 1.43 -24.30 -14.00
N ARG A 376 0.50 -24.40 -14.95
CA ARG A 376 -0.56 -25.41 -14.96
C ARG A 376 -0.17 -26.59 -15.84
N GLY A 377 -0.10 -27.79 -15.27
CA GLY A 377 -0.07 -29.06 -16.00
C GLY A 377 -1.46 -29.70 -16.05
N GLY A 378 -2.15 -29.63 -17.19
CA GLY A 378 -3.41 -30.36 -17.41
C GLY A 378 -4.59 -29.90 -16.52
N THR A 379 -5.36 -30.84 -15.95
CA THR A 379 -6.64 -30.53 -15.29
C THR A 379 -6.53 -29.98 -13.88
N SER A 380 -5.46 -30.22 -13.09
CA SER A 380 -5.20 -29.59 -11.77
C SER A 380 -3.84 -29.97 -11.14
N ASN A 381 -2.70 -29.83 -11.86
CA ASN A 381 -1.37 -29.97 -11.24
C ASN A 381 -0.59 -28.66 -11.38
N GLY A 382 0.06 -28.22 -10.29
CA GLY A 382 0.79 -26.97 -10.22
C GLY A 382 2.26 -27.16 -9.89
N LEU A 383 3.13 -26.51 -10.67
CA LEU A 383 4.57 -26.40 -10.38
C LEU A 383 4.85 -24.97 -9.93
N VAL A 384 5.51 -24.82 -8.79
CA VAL A 384 6.00 -23.51 -8.30
C VAL A 384 7.48 -23.42 -8.68
N ILE A 385 7.82 -22.43 -9.48
CA ILE A 385 9.21 -22.17 -9.87
C ILE A 385 9.59 -20.78 -9.37
N LEU A 386 10.69 -20.70 -8.62
CA LEU A 386 11.29 -19.42 -8.26
C LEU A 386 11.81 -18.77 -9.54
N GLY A 387 11.54 -17.47 -9.73
CA GLY A 387 11.91 -16.76 -10.96
C GLY A 387 13.41 -16.85 -11.31
N GLU A 388 14.27 -17.00 -10.31
CA GLU A 388 15.73 -17.15 -10.47
C GLU A 388 16.16 -18.51 -11.03
N HIS A 389 15.26 -19.51 -11.05
CA HIS A 389 15.52 -20.84 -11.61
C HIS A 389 15.02 -21.01 -13.05
N LEU A 390 14.50 -19.94 -13.66
CA LEU A 390 14.00 -19.97 -15.04
C LEU A 390 15.08 -19.52 -16.03
N PRO A 391 15.16 -20.14 -17.22
CA PRO A 391 15.95 -19.59 -18.32
C PRO A 391 15.36 -18.24 -18.79
N PRO A 392 16.18 -17.37 -19.40
CA PRO A 392 15.73 -16.11 -20.00
C PRO A 392 14.49 -16.32 -20.90
N ILE A 393 13.52 -15.39 -20.83
CA ILE A 393 12.23 -15.47 -21.54
C ILE A 393 12.39 -15.66 -23.05
N ASP A 394 13.46 -15.12 -23.60
CA ASP A 394 13.86 -15.19 -25.01
C ASP A 394 14.38 -16.58 -25.44
N GLU A 395 14.70 -17.47 -24.49
CA GLU A 395 15.14 -18.85 -24.73
C GLU A 395 13.99 -19.87 -24.68
N TRP A 396 12.75 -19.43 -24.48
CA TRP A 396 11.60 -20.33 -24.41
C TRP A 396 11.23 -20.83 -25.82
N HIS A 397 11.42 -22.13 -26.10
CA HIS A 397 11.27 -22.74 -27.43
C HIS A 397 9.88 -22.53 -28.08
N ARG A 398 9.88 -22.49 -29.42
CA ARG A 398 8.85 -21.91 -30.31
C ARG A 398 7.73 -22.85 -30.78
N ASP A 399 7.51 -23.99 -30.13
CA ASP A 399 6.51 -24.99 -30.55
C ASP A 399 5.37 -25.22 -29.53
N GLY A 400 5.37 -24.55 -28.37
CA GLY A 400 4.34 -24.72 -27.32
C GLY A 400 4.09 -23.46 -26.50
N SER A 401 3.10 -22.65 -26.91
CA SER A 401 2.82 -21.34 -26.33
C SER A 401 2.40 -21.38 -24.84
N LEU A 402 3.03 -20.54 -24.02
CA LEU A 402 2.63 -20.28 -22.64
C LEU A 402 1.62 -19.11 -22.60
N ASP A 403 0.38 -19.39 -22.22
CA ASP A 403 -0.65 -18.36 -22.03
C ASP A 403 -0.49 -17.69 -20.65
N MET A 404 -0.07 -16.42 -20.67
CA MET A 404 0.13 -15.58 -19.49
C MET A 404 -0.97 -14.51 -19.33
N ALA A 405 -2.06 -14.58 -20.10
CA ALA A 405 -3.07 -13.51 -20.13
C ALA A 405 -4.09 -13.56 -18.98
N GLY A 406 -4.17 -14.69 -18.25
CA GLY A 406 -5.24 -14.92 -17.26
C GLY A 406 -4.76 -15.32 -15.86
N ASN A 407 -5.63 -15.13 -14.86
CA ASN A 407 -5.45 -15.71 -13.53
C ASN A 407 -6.08 -17.12 -13.46
N CYS A 408 -5.38 -18.06 -12.82
CA CYS A 408 -5.96 -19.33 -12.38
C CYS A 408 -6.31 -19.27 -10.89
N GLY A 409 -7.59 -19.02 -10.57
CA GLY A 409 -8.03 -18.91 -9.18
C GLY A 409 -7.94 -20.22 -8.37
N ASN A 410 -7.84 -21.39 -9.01
CA ASN A 410 -7.50 -22.64 -8.32
C ASN A 410 -6.04 -22.62 -7.86
N MET A 411 -5.11 -22.24 -8.74
CA MET A 411 -3.69 -22.15 -8.38
C MET A 411 -3.39 -21.01 -7.41
N SER A 412 -4.20 -19.94 -7.42
CA SER A 412 -4.10 -18.87 -6.43
C SER A 412 -4.24 -19.37 -4.98
N SER A 413 -4.89 -20.52 -4.75
CA SER A 413 -5.11 -21.07 -3.41
C SER A 413 -3.83 -21.55 -2.72
N VAL A 414 -2.85 -22.06 -3.49
CA VAL A 414 -1.60 -22.60 -2.92
C VAL A 414 -0.52 -21.53 -2.76
N VAL A 415 -0.67 -20.38 -3.43
CA VAL A 415 0.32 -19.29 -3.42
C VAL A 415 0.59 -18.84 -1.98
N GLY A 416 -0.45 -18.45 -1.23
CA GLY A 416 -0.31 -18.01 0.15
C GLY A 416 0.40 -19.04 1.05
N PRO A 417 -0.11 -20.28 1.15
CA PRO A 417 0.51 -21.36 1.92
C PRO A 417 2.00 -21.60 1.63
N ILE A 418 2.37 -21.76 0.36
CA ILE A 418 3.77 -22.03 -0.03
C ILE A 418 4.67 -20.83 0.24
N SER A 419 4.15 -19.62 0.04
CA SER A 419 4.89 -18.39 0.37
C SER A 419 5.34 -18.36 1.82
N LEU A 420 4.49 -18.88 2.73
CA LEU A 420 4.82 -18.99 4.14
C LEU A 420 5.82 -20.13 4.39
N ASP A 421 5.50 -21.34 3.95
CA ASP A 421 6.27 -22.55 4.30
C ASP A 421 7.70 -22.55 3.76
N GLU A 422 7.93 -21.90 2.61
CA GLU A 422 9.25 -21.71 2.00
C GLU A 422 9.97 -20.44 2.50
N GLY A 423 9.41 -19.70 3.47
CA GLY A 423 10.03 -18.52 4.06
C GLY A 423 10.09 -17.29 3.14
N LEU A 424 9.30 -17.30 2.06
CA LEU A 424 9.23 -16.21 1.08
C LEU A 424 8.46 -15.00 1.63
N VAL A 425 7.58 -15.24 2.62
CA VAL A 425 6.95 -14.21 3.46
C VAL A 425 7.52 -14.33 4.87
N LYS A 426 8.38 -13.37 5.25
CA LYS A 426 9.11 -13.42 6.52
C LYS A 426 8.27 -13.09 7.77
N LEU A 427 7.11 -12.43 7.60
CA LEU A 427 6.24 -11.97 8.69
C LEU A 427 4.77 -11.98 8.26
N PRO A 428 4.12 -13.15 8.03
CA PRO A 428 2.69 -13.16 7.76
C PRO A 428 1.93 -12.60 8.98
N ARG A 429 0.83 -11.88 8.74
CA ARG A 429 -0.07 -11.50 9.83
C ARG A 429 -0.75 -12.77 10.32
N ILE A 430 -0.41 -13.21 11.52
CA ILE A 430 -1.06 -14.36 12.17
C ILE A 430 -2.10 -13.83 13.14
N GLU A 431 -3.34 -14.20 12.90
CA GLU A 431 -4.50 -13.82 13.71
C GLU A 431 -4.94 -15.05 14.51
N ALA A 432 -5.16 -14.86 15.81
CA ALA A 432 -5.87 -15.86 16.60
C ALA A 432 -7.34 -15.82 16.18
N ASP A 433 -7.80 -16.84 15.47
CA ASP A 433 -9.20 -16.93 15.07
C ASP A 433 -10.05 -17.34 16.29
N ARG A 434 -10.63 -16.35 16.97
CA ARG A 434 -11.50 -16.56 18.13
C ARG A 434 -12.83 -17.25 17.75
N ALA A 435 -13.21 -17.25 16.47
CA ALA A 435 -14.46 -17.87 16.01
C ALA A 435 -14.31 -19.37 15.68
N HIS A 436 -13.12 -19.79 15.21
CA HIS A 436 -12.89 -21.17 14.74
C HIS A 436 -11.85 -21.96 15.56
N GLY A 437 -11.18 -21.34 16.53
CA GLY A 437 -10.35 -22.06 17.52
C GLY A 437 -8.95 -22.46 17.04
N PHE A 438 -8.49 -21.95 15.89
CA PHE A 438 -7.14 -22.21 15.35
C PHE A 438 -6.51 -20.93 14.78
N PRO A 439 -5.18 -20.77 14.81
CA PRO A 439 -4.54 -19.58 14.25
C PRO A 439 -4.59 -19.60 12.71
N THR A 440 -4.75 -18.42 12.11
CA THR A 440 -4.75 -18.25 10.64
C THR A 440 -3.71 -17.22 10.23
N ALA A 441 -3.11 -17.41 9.06
CA ALA A 441 -2.23 -16.43 8.43
C ALA A 441 -2.95 -15.74 7.28
N LEU A 442 -2.65 -14.45 7.06
CA LEU A 442 -3.07 -13.68 5.90
C LEU A 442 -1.85 -13.29 5.04
N VAL A 443 -1.86 -13.72 3.77
CA VAL A 443 -0.86 -13.36 2.75
C VAL A 443 -1.53 -12.55 1.64
N ARG A 444 -0.93 -11.42 1.26
CA ARG A 444 -1.39 -10.59 0.14
C ARG A 444 -0.63 -11.00 -1.12
N VAL A 445 -1.36 -11.44 -2.14
CA VAL A 445 -0.80 -11.92 -3.40
C VAL A 445 -1.10 -10.89 -4.49
N PHE A 446 -0.07 -10.29 -5.09
CA PHE A 446 -0.23 -9.49 -6.29
C PHE A 446 -0.14 -10.40 -7.51
N ASN A 447 -1.26 -10.58 -8.21
CA ASN A 447 -1.31 -11.36 -9.44
C ASN A 447 -0.89 -10.47 -10.61
N THR A 448 0.29 -10.74 -11.19
CA THR A 448 0.86 -9.97 -12.30
C THR A 448 0.10 -10.14 -13.61
N ASN A 449 -0.56 -11.28 -13.84
CA ASN A 449 -1.39 -11.50 -15.04
C ASN A 449 -2.62 -10.59 -15.09
N THR A 450 -3.12 -10.14 -13.94
CA THR A 450 -4.37 -9.36 -13.83
C THR A 450 -4.21 -8.01 -13.15
N SER A 451 -3.02 -7.71 -12.61
CA SER A 451 -2.73 -6.53 -11.79
C SER A 451 -3.68 -6.38 -10.59
N LYS A 452 -4.14 -7.50 -10.01
CA LYS A 452 -5.05 -7.51 -8.86
C LYS A 452 -4.39 -8.10 -7.62
N VAL A 453 -4.74 -7.53 -6.46
CA VAL A 453 -4.33 -8.04 -5.14
C VAL A 453 -5.39 -9.02 -4.63
N ILE A 454 -4.96 -10.21 -4.25
CA ILE A 454 -5.79 -11.27 -3.66
C ILE A 454 -5.33 -11.47 -2.21
N HIS A 455 -6.27 -11.47 -1.27
CA HIS A 455 -6.00 -11.79 0.13
C HIS A 455 -6.18 -13.29 0.35
N SER A 456 -5.10 -14.02 0.63
CA SER A 456 -5.11 -15.45 0.92
C SER A 456 -5.04 -15.68 2.43
N ARG A 457 -6.15 -16.10 3.03
CA ARG A 457 -6.24 -16.47 4.45
C ARG A 457 -6.32 -17.98 4.59
N PHE A 458 -5.46 -18.57 5.42
CA PHE A 458 -5.38 -20.02 5.60
C PHE A 458 -4.93 -20.39 7.01
N ARG A 459 -5.25 -21.62 7.44
CA ARG A 459 -4.89 -22.14 8.76
C ARG A 459 -3.38 -22.37 8.88
N VAL A 460 -2.83 -22.04 10.03
CA VAL A 460 -1.44 -22.35 10.39
C VAL A 460 -1.36 -23.15 11.69
N ALA A 461 -0.26 -23.86 11.90
CA ALA A 461 0.03 -24.61 13.12
C ALA A 461 1.55 -24.70 13.38
N GLY A 462 1.94 -25.03 14.62
CA GLY A 462 3.33 -25.22 15.02
C GLY A 462 4.09 -23.93 15.40
N ASN A 463 5.37 -24.09 15.78
CA ASN A 463 6.30 -23.00 16.09
C ASN A 463 7.70 -23.33 15.50
N PRO A 464 8.17 -22.64 14.45
CA PRO A 464 7.52 -21.54 13.76
C PRO A 464 6.25 -21.99 13.02
N PRO A 465 5.25 -21.10 12.85
CA PRO A 465 3.96 -21.41 12.25
C PRO A 465 4.10 -21.76 10.76
N ARG A 466 3.51 -22.89 10.36
CA ARG A 466 3.45 -23.41 8.99
C ARG A 466 2.02 -23.64 8.54
N TYR A 467 1.77 -23.73 7.24
CA TYR A 467 0.47 -24.08 6.70
C TYR A 467 -0.01 -25.44 7.23
N CYS A 468 -1.27 -25.49 7.66
CA CYS A 468 -1.91 -26.70 8.16
C CYS A 468 -3.03 -27.12 7.20
N ALA A 469 -2.75 -28.12 6.35
CA ALA A 469 -3.71 -28.61 5.35
C ALA A 469 -4.88 -29.43 5.94
N GLU A 470 -4.78 -29.86 7.19
CA GLU A 470 -5.82 -30.64 7.86
C GLU A 470 -6.99 -29.74 8.31
N GLY A 471 -8.21 -30.20 8.01
CA GLY A 471 -9.45 -29.52 8.36
C GLY A 471 -10.67 -30.33 7.92
N ASP A 472 -11.83 -29.72 8.03
CA ASP A 472 -13.15 -30.33 7.85
C ASP A 472 -13.92 -29.86 6.61
N TYR A 473 -13.31 -28.97 5.81
CA TYR A 473 -13.92 -28.42 4.60
C TYR A 473 -13.86 -29.43 3.45
N GLU A 474 -15.01 -29.67 2.82
CA GLU A 474 -15.15 -30.51 1.63
C GLU A 474 -15.33 -29.62 0.40
N MET A 475 -14.57 -29.91 -0.66
CA MET A 475 -14.65 -29.20 -1.93
C MET A 475 -15.04 -30.16 -3.06
N GLY A 476 -16.08 -29.81 -3.82
CA GLY A 476 -16.50 -30.58 -4.98
C GLY A 476 -15.34 -30.83 -5.95
N GLY A 477 -15.11 -32.10 -6.29
CA GLY A 477 -14.01 -32.54 -7.16
C GLY A 477 -12.68 -32.83 -6.45
N VAL A 478 -12.59 -32.66 -5.13
CA VAL A 478 -11.41 -33.02 -4.32
C VAL A 478 -11.78 -34.10 -3.30
N PRO A 479 -11.19 -35.31 -3.36
CA PRO A 479 -11.49 -36.36 -2.38
C PRO A 479 -11.03 -36.00 -0.96
N GLY A 480 -11.92 -36.22 0.02
CA GLY A 480 -11.65 -36.05 1.46
C GLY A 480 -11.86 -34.63 1.98
N LYS A 481 -11.50 -34.43 3.26
CA LYS A 481 -11.61 -33.14 3.98
C LYS A 481 -10.25 -32.48 4.15
N GLN A 482 -10.20 -31.16 4.05
CA GLN A 482 -8.99 -30.36 4.19
C GLN A 482 -9.29 -29.02 4.87
N SER A 483 -8.27 -28.24 5.21
CA SER A 483 -8.44 -26.89 5.75
C SER A 483 -8.96 -25.92 4.68
N LYS A 484 -9.92 -25.07 5.04
CA LYS A 484 -10.40 -24.00 4.17
C LYS A 484 -9.33 -22.92 3.98
N ILE A 485 -9.13 -22.53 2.72
CA ILE A 485 -8.39 -21.34 2.28
C ILE A 485 -9.39 -20.36 1.72
N VAL A 486 -9.38 -19.13 2.23
CA VAL A 486 -10.24 -18.04 1.76
C VAL A 486 -9.42 -17.10 0.89
N LEU A 487 -9.81 -16.96 -0.37
CA LEU A 487 -9.23 -16.01 -1.32
C LEU A 487 -10.18 -14.83 -1.50
N SER A 488 -9.92 -13.71 -0.81
CA SER A 488 -10.75 -12.51 -0.89
C SER A 488 -10.25 -11.55 -1.96
N PHE A 489 -11.14 -11.15 -2.86
CA PHE A 489 -10.95 -10.11 -3.86
C PHE A 489 -11.57 -8.83 -3.30
N ILE A 490 -10.73 -7.85 -2.96
CA ILE A 490 -11.13 -6.65 -2.20
C ILE A 490 -11.71 -5.59 -3.11
N LYS A 491 -12.83 -4.98 -2.70
CA LYS A 491 -13.61 -3.98 -3.45
C LYS A 491 -13.79 -4.36 -4.94
N PRO A 492 -14.39 -5.53 -5.24
CA PRO A 492 -14.40 -6.07 -6.59
C PRO A 492 -15.39 -5.39 -7.54
N GLY A 493 -16.23 -4.46 -7.07
CA GLY A 493 -17.26 -3.80 -7.87
C GLY A 493 -16.68 -2.86 -8.94
N GLY A 494 -17.29 -2.87 -10.13
CA GLY A 494 -16.95 -1.96 -11.23
C GLY A 494 -15.63 -2.27 -11.92
N ALA A 495 -15.23 -3.54 -12.02
CA ALA A 495 -13.94 -3.95 -12.57
C ALA A 495 -13.67 -3.46 -14.00
N LYS A 496 -14.71 -3.22 -14.80
CA LYS A 496 -14.66 -2.68 -16.17
C LYS A 496 -15.56 -1.46 -16.39
N THR A 497 -16.60 -1.29 -15.58
CA THR A 497 -17.62 -0.22 -15.76
C THR A 497 -17.56 0.84 -14.67
N GLY A 498 -16.76 0.65 -13.61
CA GLY A 498 -16.68 1.56 -12.47
C GLY A 498 -17.82 1.44 -11.45
N ARG A 499 -18.85 0.61 -11.69
CA ARG A 499 -19.96 0.36 -10.74
C ARG A 499 -20.36 -1.12 -10.70
N ALA A 500 -20.79 -1.62 -9.54
CA ALA A 500 -21.30 -2.99 -9.40
C ALA A 500 -22.57 -3.22 -10.24
N LEU A 501 -23.47 -2.24 -10.30
CA LEU A 501 -24.60 -2.17 -11.25
C LEU A 501 -24.32 -1.02 -12.23
N PRO A 502 -23.81 -1.29 -13.45
CA PRO A 502 -23.45 -0.25 -14.41
C PRO A 502 -24.62 0.69 -14.76
N THR A 503 -25.84 0.13 -14.86
CA THR A 503 -27.08 0.86 -15.18
C THR A 503 -27.73 1.49 -13.96
N GLY A 504 -27.30 1.12 -12.75
CA GLY A 504 -27.98 1.45 -11.50
C GLY A 504 -29.22 0.59 -11.20
N ASN A 505 -29.68 -0.24 -12.15
CA ASN A 505 -30.87 -1.08 -11.98
C ASN A 505 -30.47 -2.52 -11.61
N PRO A 506 -31.22 -3.20 -10.73
CA PRO A 506 -30.99 -4.62 -10.47
C PRO A 506 -31.43 -5.52 -11.64
N ILE A 507 -32.40 -5.07 -12.45
CA ILE A 507 -32.87 -5.73 -13.69
C ILE A 507 -33.11 -4.66 -14.74
N ASP A 508 -32.64 -4.92 -15.95
CA ASP A 508 -32.85 -4.13 -17.16
C ASP A 508 -33.64 -4.94 -18.21
N ILE A 509 -34.25 -4.24 -19.17
CA ILE A 509 -34.89 -4.85 -20.35
C ILE A 509 -33.97 -4.62 -21.55
N LEU A 510 -33.44 -5.71 -22.12
CA LEU A 510 -32.60 -5.70 -23.30
C LEU A 510 -33.45 -5.89 -24.55
N THR A 511 -33.45 -4.88 -25.44
CA THR A 511 -34.03 -5.00 -26.78
C THR A 511 -33.02 -5.64 -27.73
N LEU A 512 -33.43 -6.71 -28.40
CA LEU A 512 -32.59 -7.47 -29.34
C LEU A 512 -32.77 -6.99 -30.78
N SER A 513 -31.86 -7.40 -31.67
CA SER A 513 -31.88 -7.01 -33.09
C SER A 513 -33.12 -7.50 -33.86
N ASP A 514 -33.79 -8.55 -33.37
CA ASP A 514 -35.04 -9.08 -33.94
C ASP A 514 -36.29 -8.34 -33.43
N GLY A 515 -36.12 -7.30 -32.60
CA GLY A 515 -37.21 -6.53 -31.99
C GLY A 515 -37.81 -7.18 -30.73
N SER A 516 -37.37 -8.40 -30.36
CA SER A 516 -37.79 -9.02 -29.10
C SER A 516 -37.06 -8.39 -27.91
N ALA A 517 -37.59 -8.59 -26.70
CA ALA A 517 -37.03 -8.07 -25.47
C ALA A 517 -36.84 -9.18 -24.43
N ILE A 518 -35.81 -9.06 -23.60
CA ILE A 518 -35.56 -9.98 -22.48
C ILE A 518 -35.09 -9.23 -21.24
N GLN A 519 -35.48 -9.72 -20.06
CA GLN A 519 -34.97 -9.19 -18.80
C GLN A 519 -33.58 -9.75 -18.48
N ALA A 520 -32.67 -8.89 -18.05
CA ALA A 520 -31.33 -9.28 -17.63
C ALA A 520 -30.87 -8.47 -16.42
N SER A 521 -30.08 -9.08 -15.53
CA SER A 521 -29.28 -8.33 -14.56
C SER A 521 -27.89 -8.09 -15.13
N LEU A 522 -27.48 -6.83 -15.18
CA LEU A 522 -26.16 -6.41 -15.65
C LEU A 522 -25.29 -6.09 -14.45
N VAL A 523 -24.32 -6.95 -14.14
CA VAL A 523 -23.52 -6.83 -12.91
C VAL A 523 -22.03 -6.89 -13.25
N ASP A 524 -21.23 -6.01 -12.64
CA ASP A 524 -19.79 -5.98 -12.81
C ASP A 524 -19.07 -6.08 -11.47
N ILE A 525 -18.75 -7.32 -11.08
CA ILE A 525 -17.99 -7.64 -9.87
C ILE A 525 -16.89 -8.62 -10.25
N SER A 526 -15.64 -8.20 -10.16
CA SER A 526 -14.45 -8.89 -10.70
C SER A 526 -14.43 -9.08 -12.22
N ASN A 527 -15.55 -9.45 -12.84
CA ASN A 527 -15.74 -9.53 -14.28
C ASN A 527 -17.23 -9.28 -14.64
N PRO A 528 -17.53 -8.45 -15.65
CA PRO A 528 -18.89 -8.18 -16.12
C PRO A 528 -19.66 -9.44 -16.54
N GLY A 529 -20.91 -9.56 -16.07
CA GLY A 529 -21.85 -10.62 -16.37
C GLY A 529 -23.24 -10.10 -16.76
N VAL A 530 -23.80 -10.68 -17.82
CA VAL A 530 -25.20 -10.54 -18.24
C VAL A 530 -25.95 -11.78 -17.76
N PHE A 531 -26.77 -11.63 -16.73
CA PHE A 531 -27.49 -12.73 -16.10
C PHE A 531 -28.93 -12.78 -16.59
N VAL A 532 -29.35 -13.91 -17.17
CA VAL A 532 -30.71 -14.11 -17.69
C VAL A 532 -31.33 -15.37 -17.09
N ARG A 533 -32.65 -15.36 -16.90
CA ARG A 533 -33.37 -16.58 -16.49
C ARG A 533 -33.42 -17.54 -17.66
N VAL A 534 -33.15 -18.82 -17.41
CA VAL A 534 -33.30 -19.83 -18.47
C VAL A 534 -34.74 -19.96 -18.98
N SER A 535 -35.74 -19.66 -18.14
CA SER A 535 -37.17 -19.69 -18.49
C SER A 535 -37.53 -18.69 -19.58
N ASP A 536 -36.78 -17.59 -19.67
CA ASP A 536 -37.12 -16.44 -20.52
C ASP A 536 -36.55 -16.63 -21.95
N LEU A 537 -35.83 -17.73 -22.19
CA LEU A 537 -35.18 -18.05 -23.46
C LEU A 537 -36.08 -18.80 -24.44
N GLY A 538 -37.27 -19.24 -24.03
CA GLY A 538 -38.20 -19.99 -24.90
C GLY A 538 -37.75 -21.43 -25.21
N ILE A 539 -36.89 -22.02 -24.37
CA ILE A 539 -36.40 -23.39 -24.52
C ILE A 539 -37.46 -24.36 -24.00
N ALA A 540 -37.78 -25.43 -24.74
CA ALA A 540 -38.83 -26.38 -24.37
C ALA A 540 -38.55 -27.14 -23.05
N ASN A 541 -37.31 -27.56 -22.83
CA ASN A 541 -36.89 -28.31 -21.63
C ASN A 541 -35.69 -27.63 -20.95
N PRO A 542 -35.88 -26.48 -20.28
CA PRO A 542 -34.76 -25.69 -19.75
C PRO A 542 -34.00 -26.44 -18.64
N LYS A 543 -34.64 -27.35 -17.91
CA LYS A 543 -33.98 -28.14 -16.85
C LYS A 543 -32.86 -29.06 -17.34
N THR A 544 -32.95 -29.55 -18.58
CA THR A 544 -31.97 -30.47 -19.16
C THR A 544 -30.87 -29.76 -19.96
N LEU A 545 -30.91 -28.43 -20.03
CA LEU A 545 -29.93 -27.67 -20.80
C LEU A 545 -28.52 -27.87 -20.22
N ASP A 546 -27.61 -28.36 -21.05
CA ASP A 546 -26.22 -28.62 -20.73
C ASP A 546 -25.30 -28.10 -21.85
N PRO A 547 -23.96 -28.06 -21.65
CA PRO A 547 -23.06 -27.52 -22.66
C PRO A 547 -23.19 -28.20 -24.05
N PRO A 548 -23.23 -29.55 -24.17
CA PRO A 548 -23.46 -30.20 -25.46
C PRO A 548 -24.74 -29.77 -26.18
N SER A 549 -25.85 -29.63 -25.44
CA SER A 549 -27.13 -29.20 -26.03
C SER A 549 -27.08 -27.76 -26.52
N VAL A 550 -26.38 -26.87 -25.82
CA VAL A 550 -26.16 -25.48 -26.27
C VAL A 550 -25.27 -25.44 -27.50
N GLU A 551 -24.18 -26.22 -27.54
CA GLU A 551 -23.29 -26.28 -28.71
C GLU A 551 -23.98 -26.83 -29.95
N ALA A 552 -24.94 -27.74 -29.78
CA ALA A 552 -25.71 -28.33 -30.87
C ALA A 552 -26.84 -27.43 -31.42
N ASP A 553 -27.12 -26.27 -30.79
CA ASP A 553 -28.22 -25.37 -31.17
C ASP A 553 -27.67 -23.99 -31.63
N PRO A 554 -27.41 -23.82 -32.95
CA PRO A 554 -26.92 -22.55 -33.50
C PRO A 554 -27.87 -21.37 -33.26
N LYS A 555 -29.18 -21.60 -33.25
CA LYS A 555 -30.18 -20.54 -33.07
C LYS A 555 -30.16 -20.01 -31.63
N LEU A 556 -30.05 -20.92 -30.66
CA LEU A 556 -29.88 -20.54 -29.27
C LEU A 556 -28.57 -19.75 -29.09
N LYS A 557 -27.46 -20.22 -29.66
CA LYS A 557 -26.17 -19.50 -29.56
C LYS A 557 -26.23 -18.10 -30.15
N GLU A 558 -26.85 -17.93 -31.30
CA GLU A 558 -27.06 -16.62 -31.92
C GLU A 558 -27.89 -15.70 -31.02
N ARG A 559 -29.00 -16.20 -30.46
CA ARG A 559 -29.84 -15.44 -29.53
C ARG A 559 -29.07 -15.05 -28.27
N LEU A 560 -28.27 -15.95 -27.69
CA LEU A 560 -27.45 -15.67 -26.51
C LEU A 560 -26.37 -14.62 -26.79
N GLU A 561 -25.78 -14.64 -27.98
CA GLU A 561 -24.81 -13.63 -28.39
C GLU A 561 -25.47 -12.25 -28.59
N GLN A 562 -26.67 -12.19 -29.19
CA GLN A 562 -27.44 -10.94 -29.29
C GLN A 562 -27.75 -10.35 -27.91
N ILE A 563 -28.15 -11.20 -26.96
CA ILE A 563 -28.41 -10.78 -25.57
C ILE A 563 -27.13 -10.24 -24.92
N ARG A 564 -26.01 -10.95 -25.08
CA ARG A 564 -24.71 -10.53 -24.55
C ARG A 564 -24.29 -9.17 -25.12
N GLN A 565 -24.44 -8.97 -26.42
CA GLN A 565 -24.11 -7.72 -27.10
C GLN A 565 -25.01 -6.56 -26.64
N ALA A 566 -26.33 -6.79 -26.51
CA ALA A 566 -27.25 -5.79 -25.99
C ALA A 566 -26.90 -5.39 -24.54
N GLY A 567 -26.57 -6.38 -23.70
CA GLY A 567 -26.06 -6.13 -22.35
C GLY A 567 -24.75 -5.34 -22.35
N ALA A 568 -23.81 -5.70 -23.22
CA ALA A 568 -22.54 -4.98 -23.36
C ALA A 568 -22.74 -3.49 -23.70
N VAL A 569 -23.62 -3.19 -24.65
CA VAL A 569 -23.97 -1.80 -25.02
C VAL A 569 -24.52 -1.04 -23.81
N MET A 570 -25.47 -1.64 -23.09
CA MET A 570 -26.11 -0.99 -21.95
C MET A 570 -25.15 -0.80 -20.75
N MET A 571 -24.14 -1.66 -20.62
CA MET A 571 -23.05 -1.51 -19.65
C MET A 571 -21.97 -0.49 -20.06
N GLY A 572 -22.09 0.13 -21.25
CA GLY A 572 -21.05 1.02 -21.80
C GLY A 572 -19.79 0.30 -22.29
N LEU A 573 -19.89 -1.00 -22.57
CA LEU A 573 -18.79 -1.84 -23.05
C LEU A 573 -18.86 -2.03 -24.58
N ASN A 574 -17.74 -2.39 -25.20
CA ASN A 574 -17.70 -2.67 -26.63
C ASN A 574 -18.41 -4.01 -26.93
N PRO A 575 -19.54 -4.02 -27.66
CA PRO A 575 -20.28 -5.25 -27.95
C PRO A 575 -19.49 -6.24 -28.81
N LYS A 576 -18.48 -5.81 -29.56
CA LYS A 576 -17.63 -6.72 -30.36
C LYS A 576 -16.63 -7.52 -29.52
N THR A 577 -16.45 -7.19 -28.24
CA THR A 577 -15.56 -7.92 -27.35
C THR A 577 -16.28 -9.14 -26.81
N GLU A 578 -15.99 -10.33 -27.32
CA GLU A 578 -16.72 -11.56 -26.93
C GLU A 578 -16.31 -12.11 -25.54
N SER A 579 -15.17 -11.66 -25.00
CA SER A 579 -14.66 -12.13 -23.71
C SER A 579 -15.31 -11.42 -22.52
N VAL A 580 -15.88 -10.22 -22.75
CA VAL A 580 -16.46 -9.34 -21.72
C VAL A 580 -17.57 -8.46 -22.34
N PRO A 581 -18.77 -8.38 -21.74
CA PRO A 581 -19.26 -9.17 -20.62
C PRO A 581 -19.53 -10.62 -21.05
N LYS A 582 -19.56 -11.54 -20.08
CA LYS A 582 -20.00 -12.93 -20.32
C LYS A 582 -21.51 -13.05 -20.09
N ILE A 583 -22.17 -13.94 -20.81
CA ILE A 583 -23.58 -14.26 -20.56
C ILE A 583 -23.69 -15.52 -19.68
N VAL A 584 -24.60 -15.46 -18.70
CA VAL A 584 -24.84 -16.54 -17.75
C VAL A 584 -26.31 -16.84 -17.66
N LEU A 585 -26.66 -18.09 -17.93
CA LEU A 585 -28.01 -18.61 -17.80
C LEU A 585 -28.20 -19.05 -16.36
N ILE A 586 -29.25 -18.54 -15.72
CA ILE A 586 -29.54 -18.79 -14.32
C ILE A 586 -30.76 -19.70 -14.20
N PHE A 587 -30.61 -20.70 -13.34
CA PHE A 587 -31.57 -21.76 -13.08
C PHE A 587 -31.87 -21.75 -11.58
N PRO A 588 -33.13 -22.00 -11.17
CA PRO A 588 -33.43 -22.24 -9.77
C PRO A 588 -32.71 -23.51 -9.28
N PRO A 589 -32.40 -23.63 -7.98
CA PRO A 589 -31.69 -24.79 -7.43
C PRO A 589 -32.43 -26.11 -7.64
N SER A 590 -33.77 -26.07 -7.73
CA SER A 590 -34.62 -27.23 -8.04
C SER A 590 -34.33 -27.89 -9.39
N TYR A 591 -33.59 -27.23 -10.28
CA TYR A 591 -33.16 -27.81 -11.55
C TYR A 591 -31.84 -28.58 -11.43
N SER A 592 -31.23 -28.63 -10.24
CA SER A 592 -30.08 -29.47 -9.95
C SER A 592 -30.52 -30.83 -9.40
N PRO A 593 -29.70 -31.90 -9.57
CA PRO A 593 -29.92 -33.15 -8.85
C PRO A 593 -29.99 -32.88 -7.34
N PRO A 594 -30.92 -33.52 -6.59
CA PRO A 594 -31.04 -33.33 -5.14
C PRO A 594 -29.73 -33.58 -4.38
N SER A 595 -28.86 -34.44 -4.91
CA SER A 595 -27.56 -34.76 -4.33
C SER A 595 -26.51 -33.66 -4.42
N LEU A 596 -26.71 -32.63 -5.27
CA LEU A 596 -25.69 -31.60 -5.49
C LEU A 596 -25.72 -30.51 -4.41
N ASP A 597 -26.86 -30.31 -3.74
CA ASP A 597 -27.10 -29.31 -2.67
C ASP A 597 -26.45 -27.94 -2.96
N VAL A 598 -27.21 -27.09 -3.66
CA VAL A 598 -26.75 -25.79 -4.18
C VAL A 598 -27.80 -24.72 -3.93
N ASN A 599 -27.37 -23.46 -3.80
CA ASN A 599 -28.28 -22.31 -3.71
C ASN A 599 -28.80 -21.88 -5.08
N ILE A 600 -27.98 -21.99 -6.12
CA ILE A 600 -28.30 -21.55 -7.47
C ILE A 600 -27.57 -22.40 -8.50
N ARG A 601 -28.17 -22.62 -9.68
CA ARG A 601 -27.50 -23.31 -10.80
C ARG A 601 -27.24 -22.32 -11.94
N CYS A 602 -26.12 -22.50 -12.63
CA CYS A 602 -25.73 -21.67 -13.76
C CYS A 602 -25.17 -22.48 -14.94
N LEU A 603 -25.23 -21.89 -16.13
CA LEU A 603 -24.49 -22.27 -17.32
C LEU A 603 -23.95 -21.00 -17.97
N ALA A 604 -22.63 -20.88 -18.06
CA ALA A 604 -21.99 -19.68 -18.60
C ALA A 604 -21.52 -19.90 -20.04
N LEU A 605 -21.55 -18.83 -20.85
CA LEU A 605 -20.92 -18.79 -22.16
C LEU A 605 -19.83 -17.72 -22.20
N SER A 606 -18.78 -17.97 -22.98
CA SER A 606 -17.67 -17.06 -23.23
C SER A 606 -17.13 -17.31 -24.63
N MET A 607 -16.80 -16.26 -25.40
CA MET A 607 -16.33 -16.42 -26.79
C MET A 607 -17.28 -17.30 -27.64
N GLY A 608 -18.59 -17.15 -27.44
CA GLY A 608 -19.61 -17.96 -28.11
C GLY A 608 -19.64 -19.45 -27.73
N GLN A 609 -18.92 -19.91 -26.71
CA GLN A 609 -18.86 -21.32 -26.30
C GLN A 609 -19.42 -21.53 -24.90
N ALA A 610 -20.20 -22.60 -24.72
CA ALA A 610 -20.73 -23.07 -23.45
C ALA A 610 -19.62 -23.67 -22.59
N HIS A 611 -19.44 -23.10 -21.41
CA HIS A 611 -18.37 -23.49 -20.51
C HIS A 611 -18.75 -24.75 -19.74
N LYS A 612 -17.85 -25.74 -19.69
CA LYS A 612 -18.06 -27.01 -18.95
C LYS A 612 -18.12 -26.80 -17.43
N ALA A 613 -17.54 -25.71 -16.94
CA ALA A 613 -17.62 -25.24 -15.54
C ALA A 613 -18.02 -23.76 -15.49
N VAL A 614 -18.06 -23.12 -14.32
CA VAL A 614 -18.17 -21.66 -14.25
C VAL A 614 -16.78 -21.02 -14.19
N PRO A 615 -16.45 -20.01 -15.02
CA PRO A 615 -15.21 -19.24 -14.85
C PRO A 615 -15.16 -18.57 -13.48
N LEU A 616 -14.01 -18.63 -12.78
CA LEU A 616 -13.94 -18.22 -11.38
C LEU A 616 -14.28 -16.76 -11.12
N THR A 617 -13.81 -15.85 -11.99
CA THR A 617 -14.16 -14.42 -11.88
C THR A 617 -15.64 -14.16 -12.12
N LEU A 618 -16.30 -14.99 -12.92
CA LEU A 618 -17.74 -14.93 -13.17
C LEU A 618 -18.54 -15.57 -12.03
N ALA A 619 -17.99 -16.59 -11.37
CA ALA A 619 -18.58 -17.15 -10.16
C ALA A 619 -18.59 -16.16 -9.00
N LEU A 620 -17.51 -15.40 -8.81
CA LEU A 620 -17.47 -14.28 -7.86
C LEU A 620 -18.58 -13.26 -8.16
N CYS A 621 -18.73 -12.89 -9.44
CA CYS A 621 -19.79 -12.00 -9.88
C CYS A 621 -21.18 -12.55 -9.58
N LEU A 622 -21.43 -13.82 -9.91
CA LEU A 622 -22.70 -14.49 -9.67
C LEU A 622 -23.03 -14.63 -8.17
N GLY A 623 -22.06 -15.04 -7.35
CA GLY A 623 -22.27 -15.22 -5.92
C GLY A 623 -22.61 -13.91 -5.22
N ALA A 624 -21.95 -12.82 -5.62
CA ALA A 624 -22.27 -11.50 -5.11
C ALA A 624 -23.62 -10.98 -5.67
N ALA A 625 -23.90 -11.17 -6.96
CA ALA A 625 -25.20 -10.83 -7.55
C ALA A 625 -26.36 -11.56 -6.86
N ALA A 626 -26.17 -12.83 -6.47
CA ALA A 626 -27.15 -13.60 -5.72
C ALA A 626 -27.46 -13.05 -4.32
N GLN A 627 -26.65 -12.12 -3.82
CA GLN A 627 -26.84 -11.41 -2.55
C GLN A 627 -27.31 -9.96 -2.75
N MET A 628 -27.37 -9.47 -3.99
CA MET A 628 -27.82 -8.11 -4.31
C MET A 628 -29.35 -8.09 -4.51
N PRO A 629 -30.11 -7.39 -3.64
CA PRO A 629 -31.56 -7.39 -3.71
C PRO A 629 -32.12 -6.99 -5.07
N GLY A 630 -33.07 -7.78 -5.56
CA GLY A 630 -33.81 -7.52 -6.80
C GLY A 630 -33.18 -8.06 -8.07
N THR A 631 -31.90 -8.47 -8.07
CA THR A 631 -31.28 -9.07 -9.27
C THR A 631 -31.87 -10.44 -9.61
N ILE A 632 -31.77 -10.88 -10.86
CA ILE A 632 -32.20 -12.22 -11.30
C ILE A 632 -31.51 -13.33 -10.49
N PRO A 633 -30.18 -13.31 -10.27
CA PRO A 633 -29.54 -14.27 -9.37
C PRO A 633 -30.13 -14.28 -7.96
N TYR A 634 -30.39 -13.11 -7.38
CA TYR A 634 -30.98 -13.01 -6.04
C TYR A 634 -32.41 -13.57 -6.00
N GLN A 635 -33.20 -13.36 -7.06
CA GLN A 635 -34.56 -13.88 -7.16
C GLN A 635 -34.62 -15.40 -7.31
N LEU A 636 -33.62 -16.00 -7.96
CA LEU A 636 -33.60 -17.45 -8.25
C LEU A 636 -32.78 -18.27 -7.25
N SER A 637 -31.97 -17.64 -6.41
CA SER A 637 -31.19 -18.32 -5.38
C SER A 637 -32.05 -18.77 -4.21
N ALA A 638 -31.88 -20.00 -3.74
CA ALA A 638 -32.39 -20.41 -2.43
C ALA A 638 -31.52 -19.78 -1.33
N ARG A 639 -32.17 -19.26 -0.29
CA ARG A 639 -31.47 -18.79 0.91
C ARG A 639 -31.08 -19.99 1.76
N GLY A 640 -29.79 -20.15 2.03
CA GLY A 640 -29.29 -21.13 3.00
C GLY A 640 -29.11 -20.52 4.38
N ASP A 641 -28.78 -21.36 5.36
CA ASP A 641 -28.52 -20.97 6.75
C ASP A 641 -27.17 -20.26 6.95
N ASN A 642 -26.25 -20.39 5.99
CA ASN A 642 -24.93 -19.76 6.04
C ASN A 642 -25.00 -18.35 5.44
N GLU A 643 -25.15 -17.34 6.30
CA GLU A 643 -25.08 -15.93 5.89
C GLU A 643 -23.80 -15.63 5.10
N GLY A 644 -23.95 -14.96 3.96
CA GLY A 644 -22.82 -14.49 3.15
C GLY A 644 -22.23 -15.51 2.15
N ILE A 645 -22.64 -16.78 2.16
CA ILE A 645 -22.11 -17.82 1.27
C ILE A 645 -23.17 -18.28 0.26
N VAL A 646 -22.79 -18.37 -1.01
CA VAL A 646 -23.62 -18.90 -2.10
C VAL A 646 -22.89 -20.07 -2.76
N THR A 647 -23.50 -21.26 -2.68
CA THR A 647 -23.07 -22.47 -3.39
C THR A 647 -23.67 -22.48 -4.80
N ILE A 648 -22.81 -22.32 -5.81
CA ILE A 648 -23.17 -22.26 -7.23
C ILE A 648 -22.98 -23.65 -7.86
N GLY A 649 -24.06 -24.23 -8.37
CA GLY A 649 -24.02 -25.39 -9.25
C GLY A 649 -23.65 -25.01 -10.69
N HIS A 650 -22.70 -25.72 -11.28
CA HIS A 650 -22.28 -25.59 -12.67
C HIS A 650 -22.12 -26.99 -13.31
N PRO A 651 -21.94 -27.13 -14.63
CA PRO A 651 -22.05 -28.45 -15.27
C PRO A 651 -21.06 -29.51 -14.76
N SER A 652 -19.85 -29.11 -14.35
CA SER A 652 -18.88 -30.02 -13.71
C SER A 652 -18.98 -30.17 -12.17
N GLY A 653 -19.94 -29.57 -11.48
CA GLY A 653 -20.03 -29.69 -10.00
C GLY A 653 -20.56 -28.44 -9.29
N LYS A 654 -20.01 -28.14 -8.11
CA LYS A 654 -20.40 -26.98 -7.31
C LYS A 654 -19.22 -26.17 -6.80
N LEU A 655 -19.47 -24.89 -6.52
CA LEU A 655 -18.48 -23.91 -6.08
C LEU A 655 -19.07 -22.98 -5.04
N ASP A 656 -18.43 -22.86 -3.89
CA ASP A 656 -18.80 -21.90 -2.85
C ASP A 656 -18.15 -20.54 -3.09
N VAL A 657 -18.96 -19.49 -3.00
CA VAL A 657 -18.56 -18.10 -3.12
C VAL A 657 -19.05 -17.34 -1.90
N GLY A 658 -18.11 -16.74 -1.16
CA GLY A 658 -18.42 -15.81 -0.08
C GLY A 658 -18.59 -14.39 -0.61
N THR A 659 -19.41 -13.57 0.03
CA THR A 659 -19.47 -12.13 -0.22
C THR A 659 -19.64 -11.40 1.10
N THR A 660 -18.78 -10.40 1.33
CA THR A 660 -18.94 -9.50 2.48
C THR A 660 -19.52 -8.19 1.96
N MET A 661 -20.66 -7.79 2.52
CA MET A 661 -21.32 -6.52 2.21
C MET A 661 -21.37 -5.63 3.44
N THR A 662 -21.27 -4.31 3.25
CA THR A 662 -21.43 -3.30 4.30
C THR A 662 -22.18 -2.13 3.71
N ASP A 663 -23.29 -1.73 4.32
CA ASP A 663 -24.15 -0.63 3.86
C ASP A 663 -24.62 -0.75 2.39
N GLY A 664 -24.81 -1.98 1.91
CA GLY A 664 -25.20 -2.27 0.52
C GLY A 664 -24.03 -2.36 -0.47
N ASP A 665 -22.81 -2.01 -0.06
CA ASP A 665 -21.61 -2.10 -0.88
C ASP A 665 -20.85 -3.41 -0.67
N ILE A 666 -20.35 -3.99 -1.77
CA ILE A 666 -19.57 -5.23 -1.72
C ILE A 666 -18.13 -4.92 -1.33
N GLN A 667 -17.77 -5.28 -0.10
CA GLN A 667 -16.43 -5.09 0.45
C GLN A 667 -15.44 -6.15 -0.06
N SER A 668 -15.88 -7.40 -0.16
CA SER A 668 -15.10 -8.50 -0.74
C SER A 668 -15.99 -9.53 -1.41
N ALA A 669 -15.45 -10.17 -2.45
CA ALA A 669 -15.98 -11.42 -3.00
C ALA A 669 -14.91 -12.50 -2.80
N GLU A 670 -15.31 -13.66 -2.31
CA GLU A 670 -14.38 -14.65 -1.74
C GLU A 670 -14.55 -16.01 -2.42
N LEU A 671 -13.44 -16.65 -2.78
CA LEU A 671 -13.43 -18.05 -3.19
C LEU A 671 -12.98 -18.92 -2.02
N HIS A 672 -13.76 -19.95 -1.70
CA HIS A 672 -13.37 -20.96 -0.74
C HIS A 672 -12.68 -22.13 -1.46
N ARG A 673 -11.45 -22.40 -1.05
CA ARG A 673 -10.56 -23.37 -1.67
C ARG A 673 -9.84 -24.23 -0.63
N THR A 674 -9.08 -25.19 -1.13
CA THR A 674 -8.14 -25.97 -0.33
C THR A 674 -6.87 -26.21 -1.13
N ALA A 675 -5.75 -26.47 -0.46
CA ALA A 675 -4.49 -26.87 -1.07
C ALA A 675 -3.75 -27.88 -0.20
N ARG A 676 -2.92 -28.74 -0.81
CA ARG A 676 -1.95 -29.58 -0.11
C ARG A 676 -0.73 -29.82 -0.97
N VAL A 677 0.43 -29.99 -0.34
CA VAL A 677 1.65 -30.39 -1.05
C VAL A 677 1.57 -31.89 -1.36
N LEU A 678 1.76 -32.26 -2.63
CA LEU A 678 1.78 -33.67 -3.06
C LEU A 678 3.20 -34.24 -3.07
N MET A 679 4.19 -33.43 -3.49
CA MET A 679 5.59 -33.80 -3.58
C MET A 679 6.45 -32.54 -3.46
N LYS A 680 7.61 -32.63 -2.80
CA LYS A 680 8.65 -31.59 -2.74
C LYS A 680 9.97 -32.20 -3.19
N GLY A 681 10.65 -31.57 -4.15
CA GLY A 681 11.90 -32.09 -4.72
C GLY A 681 12.39 -31.24 -5.88
N VAL A 682 13.31 -31.79 -6.68
CA VAL A 682 13.86 -31.16 -7.88
C VAL A 682 13.31 -31.88 -9.10
N VAL A 683 12.82 -31.12 -10.09
CA VAL A 683 12.40 -31.66 -11.39
C VAL A 683 13.62 -31.68 -12.31
N PHE A 684 13.96 -32.84 -12.86
CA PHE A 684 14.96 -32.96 -13.92
C PHE A 684 14.24 -32.83 -15.26
N TYR A 685 14.80 -32.03 -16.17
CA TYR A 685 14.28 -31.84 -17.52
C TYR A 685 15.36 -32.09 -18.56
#